data_AF-G5IID8-F1
#
_entry.id   AF-G5IID8-F1
#
_cell.length_a   1.000
_cell.length_b   1.000
_cell.length_c   1.000
_cell.angle_alpha   90.00
_cell.angle_beta   90.00
_cell.angle_gamma   90.00
#
_symmetry.space_group_name_H-M   'P 1'
#
loop_
_entity.id
_entity.type
_entity.pdbx_description
1 polymer ?
#
loop_
_entity_poly.entity_id
_entity_poly.type
_entity_poly.pdbx_seq_one_letter_code
_entity_poly.pdbx_strand_id
1 'polypeptide(L)'
;MRKRKTKALILCAALAVTTILSGCQIIAREQESPTTMTSAPTSNNAETPATEPVTEEPEKAVEEISAPKMKPEEYPAVDGSTATLPLSKALYQLVTGATAQEAEAAIEHTKTTNAYNALIYSYGADLVLAYEPAPSVYETMKEAGVNLTIKPIGKDALVFLANEGNPVRSLTGQQIQDIYSGHIHNWSEVGGAGKNIQAFQRPENSGSQTLMEKLVMKGTAMDSNVPHSMSVSEMGELIEKVASYNNQENALGYSVYFYARNMYEVPGLRFMAVDGVMPDNDTIKDGSYPYVNDFYAAIREDEPEDSAAHILFDWLTTDDGQALVESLGYVGLKDVEKALGEDLSDHTVIGDAQITFTDKERFLLDGDYAYGTDGVMVMDEKMQVIETIDGVRLPTYMELADITKPVILEEAKEGKAGLYDLQRHTWLAEPTYISLYYNENDGQLYGYGSTENGDKQLKLTVHGTNVTAEVVPDYVTGTHIWNVDHEGKTATITDKNGNVVRTIDFKEYVDYQYGYTVQNYFYATGEDNDFELFNENGESVMNPKSIENGREFVFGTIDLYGRWILGEWKDTGDSFIYDLTQKKVVTAPGDKISIYITDKDSHYVVENREGITVYQSFDKPVLADDGHHYEYVLGDGYYAYALGSKLVVEGGSPKQHYEIPMENFSYGYHLCADAFYLIGQDNVKIFKGETCLIDNERCNWWQSGNYMIFDNGAEQTLIMDSRDGSIRCELTDGSRVVRAYDKFLVTTRGSYLCVTDYQGRYALKQLSGYMTSD
;
A
#
# COMPACT_ATOMS: atom_id res chain seq x y z
N MET A 1 -40.27 24.15 -27.27
CA MET A 1 -41.76 24.05 -27.30
C MET A 1 -42.18 22.59 -27.52
N ARG A 2 -43.38 22.13 -27.11
CA ARG A 2 -43.98 20.76 -27.21
C ARG A 2 -43.04 19.58 -27.55
N LYS A 3 -42.69 18.66 -26.63
CA LYS A 3 -43.50 17.62 -25.94
C LYS A 3 -44.04 16.46 -26.82
N ARG A 4 -43.57 15.23 -26.52
CA ARG A 4 -44.38 14.00 -26.18
C ARG A 4 -45.20 13.36 -27.33
N LYS A 5 -45.74 12.12 -27.28
CA LYS A 5 -45.75 10.92 -26.38
C LYS A 5 -46.16 9.71 -27.29
N THR A 6 -45.68 8.47 -27.19
CA THR A 6 -45.87 7.41 -26.14
C THR A 6 -47.27 6.75 -26.12
N LYS A 7 -47.30 5.42 -25.90
CA LYS A 7 -48.44 4.47 -25.67
C LYS A 7 -49.26 4.02 -26.91
N ALA A 8 -49.97 2.88 -26.91
CA ALA A 8 -49.86 1.55 -26.23
C ALA A 8 -51.10 0.66 -26.59
N LEU A 9 -51.15 -0.55 -25.98
CA LEU A 9 -52.36 -1.31 -25.57
C LEU A 9 -53.10 -2.24 -26.57
N ILE A 10 -53.22 -3.53 -26.17
CA ILE A 10 -54.45 -4.38 -26.13
C ILE A 10 -55.08 -4.89 -27.47
N LEU A 11 -55.63 -6.12 -27.61
CA LEU A 11 -55.59 -7.40 -26.86
C LEU A 11 -56.36 -8.51 -27.64
N CYS A 12 -56.22 -9.79 -27.25
CA CYS A 12 -57.10 -10.95 -27.55
C CYS A 12 -57.10 -11.52 -28.99
N ALA A 13 -57.34 -12.83 -29.27
CA ALA A 13 -57.29 -14.11 -28.51
C ALA A 13 -57.49 -15.29 -29.55
N ALA A 14 -57.61 -16.61 -29.28
CA ALA A 14 -57.65 -17.44 -28.06
C ALA A 14 -57.38 -18.95 -28.38
N LEU A 15 -56.79 -19.71 -27.44
CA LEU A 15 -56.78 -21.19 -27.32
C LEU A 15 -56.10 -22.02 -28.47
N ALA A 16 -55.71 -23.30 -28.31
CA ALA A 16 -55.80 -24.25 -27.17
C ALA A 16 -54.49 -25.09 -27.04
N VAL A 17 -53.93 -25.31 -25.84
CA VAL A 17 -54.07 -26.52 -24.98
C VAL A 17 -53.54 -27.85 -25.57
N THR A 18 -52.43 -28.34 -25.02
CA THR A 18 -52.36 -29.65 -24.32
C THR A 18 -51.14 -29.73 -23.41
N THR A 19 -51.25 -30.42 -22.27
CA THR A 19 -50.18 -30.70 -21.30
C THR A 19 -50.31 -32.15 -20.79
N ILE A 20 -49.19 -32.79 -20.47
CA ILE A 20 -49.14 -33.92 -19.52
C ILE A 20 -47.93 -33.72 -18.60
N LEU A 21 -48.12 -33.94 -17.30
CA LEU A 21 -47.14 -33.73 -16.22
C LEU A 21 -47.51 -34.65 -15.04
N SER A 22 -46.55 -35.42 -14.52
CA SER A 22 -46.55 -36.20 -13.26
C SER A 22 -45.12 -36.75 -13.07
N GLY A 23 -44.55 -37.02 -11.89
CA GLY A 23 -45.04 -37.19 -10.50
C GLY A 23 -44.25 -38.39 -9.91
N CYS A 24 -43.88 -38.53 -8.63
CA CYS A 24 -44.27 -37.93 -7.35
C CYS A 24 -43.09 -38.07 -6.33
N GLN A 25 -42.89 -37.20 -5.31
CA GLN A 25 -43.35 -37.30 -3.89
C GLN A 25 -42.99 -38.62 -3.12
N ILE A 26 -42.74 -38.68 -1.79
CA ILE A 26 -42.28 -37.78 -0.70
C ILE A 26 -42.08 -38.64 0.60
N ILE A 27 -41.11 -38.31 1.48
CA ILE A 27 -40.95 -38.60 2.94
C ILE A 27 -41.56 -39.90 3.58
N ALA A 28 -40.74 -40.73 4.27
CA ALA A 28 -40.99 -41.24 5.66
C ALA A 28 -39.95 -42.25 6.27
N ARG A 29 -39.22 -41.82 7.33
CA ARG A 29 -39.14 -42.35 8.72
C ARG A 29 -38.75 -43.84 9.09
N GLU A 30 -37.61 -43.96 9.82
CA GLU A 30 -37.23 -44.84 10.99
C GLU A 30 -37.03 -46.40 10.96
N GLN A 31 -36.02 -46.79 11.78
CA GLN A 31 -35.80 -47.99 12.63
C GLN A 31 -35.30 -49.37 12.12
N GLU A 32 -34.03 -49.65 12.51
CA GLU A 32 -33.48 -50.83 13.26
C GLU A 32 -33.40 -52.27 12.70
N SER A 33 -32.26 -52.91 13.05
CA SER A 33 -31.80 -54.30 12.82
C SER A 33 -32.40 -55.31 13.84
N PRO A 34 -32.10 -56.65 13.87
CA PRO A 34 -31.06 -57.47 13.20
C PRO A 34 -31.62 -58.79 12.53
N THR A 35 -31.03 -60.00 12.38
CA THR A 35 -29.90 -60.72 13.04
C THR A 35 -29.38 -61.94 12.23
N THR A 36 -28.03 -62.07 12.13
CA THR A 36 -27.18 -63.30 12.04
C THR A 36 -27.51 -64.56 11.19
N MET A 37 -26.52 -64.95 10.35
CA MET A 37 -26.01 -66.32 10.05
C MET A 37 -26.95 -67.33 9.30
N THR A 38 -26.53 -68.42 8.62
CA THR A 38 -25.24 -69.13 8.29
C THR A 38 -25.44 -69.88 6.92
N SER A 39 -24.60 -70.71 6.27
CA SER A 39 -23.27 -71.37 6.44
C SER A 39 -22.78 -71.97 5.08
N ALA A 40 -21.53 -72.47 5.00
CA ALA A 40 -20.92 -73.20 3.85
C ALA A 40 -20.62 -74.70 4.21
N PRO A 41 -19.76 -75.52 3.54
CA PRO A 41 -18.98 -75.39 2.27
C PRO A 41 -18.94 -76.66 1.36
N THR A 42 -18.22 -76.66 0.20
CA THR A 42 -17.11 -77.63 -0.16
C THR A 42 -16.54 -77.58 -1.61
N SER A 43 -15.19 -77.66 -1.70
CA SER A 43 -14.33 -78.34 -2.72
C SER A 43 -14.10 -77.82 -4.17
N ASN A 44 -12.89 -78.11 -4.71
CA ASN A 44 -12.27 -77.55 -5.92
C ASN A 44 -11.94 -78.58 -7.05
N ASN A 45 -11.56 -78.07 -8.23
CA ASN A 45 -10.49 -78.53 -9.17
C ASN A 45 -10.24 -77.37 -10.19
N ALA A 46 -9.01 -76.86 -10.42
CA ALA A 46 -7.91 -77.39 -11.25
C ALA A 46 -8.29 -77.51 -12.75
N GLU A 47 -7.48 -77.13 -13.76
CA GLU A 47 -6.11 -76.59 -13.87
C GLU A 47 -5.89 -76.12 -15.35
N THR A 48 -4.89 -75.35 -15.82
CA THR A 48 -3.73 -74.58 -15.26
C THR A 48 -3.71 -73.21 -16.06
N PRO A 49 -2.63 -72.50 -16.52
CA PRO A 49 -1.15 -72.55 -16.36
C PRO A 49 -0.65 -71.52 -15.30
N ALA A 50 0.59 -71.02 -15.43
CA ALA A 50 1.18 -69.98 -14.57
C ALA A 50 2.10 -68.99 -15.33
N THR A 51 2.18 -67.76 -14.82
CA THR A 51 3.27 -66.78 -15.05
C THR A 51 3.97 -66.57 -13.70
N GLU A 52 5.25 -66.20 -13.69
CA GLU A 52 6.03 -66.06 -12.46
C GLU A 52 5.48 -64.97 -11.52
N PRO A 53 5.50 -65.16 -10.19
CA PRO A 53 5.11 -64.13 -9.25
C PRO A 53 6.19 -63.04 -9.21
N VAL A 54 5.83 -61.82 -9.57
CA VAL A 54 6.60 -60.64 -9.16
C VAL A 54 6.54 -60.58 -7.64
N THR A 55 7.69 -60.70 -6.98
CA THR A 55 7.82 -60.31 -5.57
C THR A 55 7.71 -58.80 -5.50
N GLU A 56 6.57 -58.30 -5.02
CA GLU A 56 6.49 -56.94 -4.49
C GLU A 56 7.54 -56.82 -3.38
N GLU A 57 8.53 -55.96 -3.58
CA GLU A 57 9.40 -55.54 -2.47
C GLU A 57 8.54 -54.79 -1.45
N PRO A 58 8.81 -54.93 -0.14
CA PRO A 58 8.04 -54.22 0.87
C PRO A 58 8.19 -52.72 0.65
N GLU A 59 7.06 -52.02 0.50
CA GLU A 59 6.99 -50.58 0.32
C GLU A 59 7.79 -49.90 1.43
N LYS A 60 8.90 -49.28 1.02
CA LYS A 60 9.98 -48.86 1.90
C LYS A 60 9.51 -47.58 2.60
N ALA A 61 9.29 -47.65 3.91
CA ALA A 61 8.93 -46.47 4.70
C ALA A 61 9.99 -45.37 4.47
N VAL A 62 9.57 -44.28 3.84
CA VAL A 62 10.45 -43.14 3.52
C VAL A 62 10.80 -42.45 4.83
N GLU A 63 12.08 -42.09 5.00
CA GLU A 63 12.55 -41.41 6.21
C GLU A 63 12.12 -39.93 6.18
N GLU A 64 11.50 -39.44 7.25
CA GLU A 64 11.12 -38.04 7.39
C GLU A 64 12.34 -37.14 7.59
N ILE A 65 12.25 -35.88 7.16
CA ILE A 65 13.32 -34.88 7.30
C ILE A 65 13.51 -34.49 8.78
N SER A 66 14.73 -34.64 9.28
CA SER A 66 15.17 -34.28 10.62
C SER A 66 16.06 -33.03 10.62
N ALA A 67 15.62 -31.97 11.29
CA ALA A 67 16.34 -30.71 11.44
C ALA A 67 16.75 -30.40 12.89
N PRO A 68 17.75 -29.52 13.12
CA PRO A 68 18.01 -28.91 14.41
C PRO A 68 16.75 -28.25 14.97
N LYS A 69 16.57 -28.29 16.29
CA LYS A 69 15.45 -27.62 16.98
C LYS A 69 15.99 -26.55 17.93
N MET A 70 15.48 -25.34 17.78
CA MET A 70 15.80 -24.14 18.57
C MET A 70 14.54 -23.28 18.68
N LYS A 71 14.46 -22.35 19.63
CA LYS A 71 13.32 -21.43 19.72
C LYS A 71 13.43 -20.27 18.72
N PRO A 72 12.33 -19.55 18.42
CA PRO A 72 12.37 -18.30 17.66
C PRO A 72 13.43 -17.30 18.14
N GLU A 73 13.64 -17.15 19.46
CA GLU A 73 14.62 -16.21 20.01
C GLU A 73 16.07 -16.74 19.99
N GLU A 74 16.27 -17.97 19.49
CA GLU A 74 17.56 -18.64 19.30
C GLU A 74 17.90 -18.85 17.81
N TYR A 75 16.99 -18.45 16.91
CA TYR A 75 17.18 -18.56 15.46
C TYR A 75 18.06 -17.41 14.94
N PRO A 76 19.03 -17.68 14.04
CA PRO A 76 19.96 -16.66 13.53
C PRO A 76 19.25 -15.68 12.59
N ALA A 77 19.77 -14.47 12.43
CA ALA A 77 19.29 -13.55 11.40
C ALA A 77 19.61 -14.13 10.00
N VAL A 78 18.58 -14.47 9.24
CA VAL A 78 18.70 -15.05 7.89
C VAL A 78 18.24 -14.05 6.82
N ASP A 79 19.15 -13.71 5.91
CA ASP A 79 18.93 -12.82 4.77
C ASP A 79 19.33 -13.54 3.45
N GLY A 80 19.04 -12.98 2.28
CA GLY A 80 19.33 -13.65 1.01
C GLY A 80 18.87 -12.99 -0.28
N SER A 81 18.82 -13.81 -1.33
CA SER A 81 18.23 -13.46 -2.62
C SER A 81 16.71 -13.59 -2.58
N THR A 82 15.94 -12.80 -3.33
CA THR A 82 14.47 -12.92 -3.35
C THR A 82 13.99 -14.35 -3.68
N ALA A 83 14.71 -15.06 -4.55
CA ALA A 83 14.39 -16.42 -4.96
C ALA A 83 14.66 -17.52 -3.91
N THR A 84 15.46 -17.24 -2.86
CA THR A 84 15.72 -18.16 -1.75
C THR A 84 14.81 -17.93 -0.55
N LEU A 85 13.90 -16.94 -0.61
CA LEU A 85 12.97 -16.61 0.48
C LEU A 85 12.09 -17.80 0.90
N PRO A 86 11.54 -18.65 -0.01
CA PRO A 86 10.83 -19.86 0.38
C PRO A 86 11.69 -20.85 1.17
N LEU A 87 12.98 -21.01 0.83
CA LEU A 87 13.90 -21.87 1.57
C LEU A 87 14.14 -21.35 2.99
N SER A 88 14.40 -20.06 3.16
CA SER A 88 14.57 -19.45 4.50
C SER A 88 13.30 -19.57 5.35
N LYS A 89 12.11 -19.39 4.76
CA LYS A 89 10.82 -19.52 5.45
C LYS A 89 10.49 -20.97 5.80
N ALA A 90 10.80 -21.93 4.94
CA ALA A 90 10.62 -23.36 5.25
C ALA A 90 11.64 -23.85 6.30
N LEU A 91 12.88 -23.37 6.24
CA LEU A 91 13.90 -23.62 7.25
C LEU A 91 13.45 -23.13 8.63
N TYR A 92 12.94 -21.89 8.72
CA TYR A 92 12.43 -21.33 9.98
C TYR A 92 11.30 -22.18 10.60
N GLN A 93 10.29 -22.55 9.81
CA GLN A 93 9.20 -23.43 10.26
C GLN A 93 9.72 -24.79 10.74
N LEU A 94 10.52 -25.46 9.91
CA LEU A 94 11.08 -26.77 10.18
C LEU A 94 11.97 -26.80 11.44
N VAL A 95 12.69 -25.70 11.70
CA VAL A 95 13.65 -25.58 12.81
C VAL A 95 13.00 -25.13 14.12
N THR A 96 12.06 -24.18 14.06
CA THR A 96 11.42 -23.60 15.27
C THR A 96 10.11 -24.28 15.66
N GLY A 97 9.40 -24.89 14.70
CA GLY A 97 8.01 -25.33 14.86
C GLY A 97 6.99 -24.19 14.72
N ALA A 98 7.40 -23.01 14.24
CA ALA A 98 6.52 -21.91 13.89
C ALA A 98 5.64 -22.24 12.67
N THR A 99 4.48 -21.60 12.60
CA THR A 99 3.55 -21.67 11.47
C THR A 99 4.06 -20.90 10.24
N ALA A 100 3.45 -21.15 9.08
CA ALA A 100 3.74 -20.41 7.86
C ALA A 100 3.52 -18.89 8.00
N GLN A 101 2.55 -18.43 8.81
CA GLN A 101 2.30 -17.01 9.04
C GLN A 101 3.40 -16.36 9.92
N GLU A 102 3.81 -17.03 11.00
CA GLU A 102 4.93 -16.59 11.84
C GLU A 102 6.24 -16.55 11.05
N ALA A 103 6.47 -17.55 10.17
CA ALA A 103 7.61 -17.56 9.25
C ALA A 103 7.51 -16.48 8.15
N GLU A 104 6.29 -16.12 7.72
CA GLU A 104 6.08 -15.05 6.76
C GLU A 104 6.46 -13.67 7.32
N ALA A 105 6.23 -13.45 8.62
CA ALA A 105 6.59 -12.23 9.35
C ALA A 105 8.05 -12.21 9.85
N ALA A 106 8.61 -13.35 10.25
CA ALA A 106 9.94 -13.43 10.84
C ALA A 106 11.12 -13.37 9.84
N ILE A 107 10.86 -13.56 8.54
CA ILE A 107 11.90 -13.71 7.51
C ILE A 107 11.64 -12.76 6.33
N GLU A 108 12.59 -11.85 6.10
CA GLU A 108 12.64 -10.93 4.95
C GLU A 108 14.02 -11.01 4.28
N HIS A 109 14.09 -10.80 2.96
CA HIS A 109 15.35 -10.83 2.21
C HIS A 109 15.63 -9.48 1.54
N THR A 110 16.78 -8.86 1.85
CA THR A 110 17.20 -7.53 1.38
C THR A 110 17.79 -7.51 -0.03
N LYS A 111 17.84 -8.67 -0.71
CA LYS A 111 18.44 -8.97 -2.02
C LYS A 111 19.96 -9.25 -1.94
N THR A 112 20.45 -10.14 -2.83
CA THR A 112 21.79 -10.76 -2.83
C THR A 112 22.92 -9.90 -2.27
N THR A 113 23.19 -8.75 -2.90
CA THR A 113 24.33 -7.88 -2.58
C THR A 113 24.19 -7.21 -1.22
N ASN A 114 22.97 -6.86 -0.82
CA ASN A 114 22.69 -6.27 0.50
C ASN A 114 22.84 -7.31 1.61
N ALA A 115 22.36 -8.55 1.39
CA ALA A 115 22.49 -9.65 2.34
C ALA A 115 23.95 -9.98 2.67
N TYR A 116 24.81 -10.09 1.65
CA TYR A 116 26.26 -10.26 1.89
C TYR A 116 26.87 -9.07 2.64
N ASN A 117 26.45 -7.84 2.36
CA ASN A 117 26.95 -6.66 3.09
C ASN A 117 26.48 -6.65 4.56
N ALA A 118 25.23 -7.06 4.84
CA ALA A 118 24.69 -7.21 6.18
C ALA A 118 25.46 -8.24 7.03
N LEU A 119 25.94 -9.32 6.40
CA LEU A 119 26.80 -10.35 6.99
C LEU A 119 28.25 -9.87 7.21
N ILE A 120 28.84 -9.17 6.23
CA ILE A 120 30.20 -8.61 6.32
C ILE A 120 30.32 -7.61 7.48
N TYR A 121 29.32 -6.75 7.64
CA TYR A 121 29.29 -5.70 8.67
C TYR A 121 28.51 -6.09 9.94
N SER A 122 27.88 -7.26 9.97
CA SER A 122 27.09 -7.79 11.10
C SER A 122 26.04 -6.81 11.64
N TYR A 123 25.23 -6.23 10.74
CA TYR A 123 24.12 -5.33 11.09
C TYR A 123 22.72 -5.92 10.86
N GLY A 124 22.61 -7.12 10.29
CA GLY A 124 21.29 -7.72 10.00
C GLY A 124 21.28 -9.16 9.46
N ALA A 125 22.42 -9.85 9.38
CA ALA A 125 22.49 -11.25 8.96
C ALA A 125 23.66 -11.97 9.64
N ASP A 126 23.38 -13.18 10.15
CA ASP A 126 24.36 -14.14 10.65
C ASP A 126 24.57 -15.30 9.65
N LEU A 127 23.52 -15.60 8.87
CA LEU A 127 23.50 -16.61 7.80
C LEU A 127 22.85 -16.01 6.54
N VAL A 128 23.51 -16.11 5.40
CA VAL A 128 23.01 -15.64 4.11
C VAL A 128 22.72 -16.81 3.18
N LEU A 129 21.49 -16.91 2.66
CA LEU A 129 21.10 -17.89 1.63
C LEU A 129 20.89 -17.16 0.30
N ALA A 130 21.86 -17.20 -0.61
CA ALA A 130 21.85 -16.33 -1.79
C ALA A 130 22.55 -16.93 -3.03
N TYR A 131 22.33 -16.33 -4.20
CA TYR A 131 23.21 -16.54 -5.36
C TYR A 131 24.63 -16.02 -5.08
N GLU A 132 25.53 -16.22 -6.04
CA GLU A 132 26.93 -15.78 -5.96
C GLU A 132 27.06 -14.27 -5.66
N PRO A 133 27.99 -13.85 -4.78
CA PRO A 133 28.23 -12.44 -4.51
C PRO A 133 28.83 -11.72 -5.73
N ALA A 134 28.38 -10.47 -5.94
CA ALA A 134 28.91 -9.61 -7.00
C ALA A 134 30.39 -9.23 -6.77
N PRO A 135 31.15 -8.84 -7.81
CA PRO A 135 32.56 -8.44 -7.68
C PRO A 135 32.81 -7.38 -6.60
N SER A 136 31.88 -6.44 -6.45
CA SER A 136 31.85 -5.38 -5.44
C SER A 136 31.85 -5.92 -4.00
N VAL A 137 31.08 -6.97 -3.70
CA VAL A 137 31.06 -7.63 -2.38
C VAL A 137 32.45 -8.15 -2.01
N TYR A 138 33.16 -8.75 -2.96
CA TYR A 138 34.55 -9.19 -2.74
C TYR A 138 35.51 -8.02 -2.52
N GLU A 139 35.17 -6.78 -2.87
CA GLU A 139 35.94 -5.58 -2.51
C GLU A 139 35.57 -5.13 -1.10
N THR A 140 34.28 -5.07 -0.76
CA THR A 140 33.75 -4.81 0.59
C THR A 140 34.37 -5.75 1.64
N MET A 141 34.49 -7.05 1.36
CA MET A 141 35.19 -8.02 2.22
C MET A 141 36.65 -7.61 2.53
N LYS A 142 37.39 -7.14 1.51
CA LYS A 142 38.79 -6.72 1.65
C LYS A 142 38.92 -5.40 2.42
N GLU A 143 37.97 -4.49 2.24
CA GLU A 143 37.94 -3.19 2.93
C GLU A 143 37.53 -3.32 4.41
N ALA A 144 36.55 -4.18 4.70
CA ALA A 144 36.16 -4.52 6.07
C ALA A 144 37.20 -5.41 6.79
N GLY A 145 38.01 -6.16 6.03
CA GLY A 145 38.95 -7.15 6.58
C GLY A 145 38.26 -8.42 7.08
N VAL A 146 37.11 -8.77 6.49
CA VAL A 146 36.25 -9.89 6.90
C VAL A 146 36.20 -10.93 5.79
N ASN A 147 36.44 -12.19 6.15
CA ASN A 147 36.28 -13.34 5.27
C ASN A 147 34.91 -14.01 5.50
N LEU A 148 34.36 -14.62 4.46
CA LEU A 148 33.12 -15.40 4.50
C LEU A 148 33.39 -16.84 4.08
N THR A 149 32.79 -17.79 4.80
CA THR A 149 32.74 -19.20 4.42
C THR A 149 31.51 -19.41 3.55
N ILE A 150 31.70 -19.58 2.24
CA ILE A 150 30.62 -19.71 1.25
C ILE A 150 30.64 -21.12 0.65
N LYS A 151 29.50 -21.82 0.62
CA LYS A 151 29.38 -23.16 0.01
C LYS A 151 28.05 -23.34 -0.73
N PRO A 152 28.02 -24.11 -1.84
CA PRO A 152 26.78 -24.37 -2.56
C PRO A 152 25.82 -25.20 -1.69
N ILE A 153 24.52 -24.94 -1.82
CA ILE A 153 23.43 -25.67 -1.16
C ILE A 153 22.34 -26.12 -2.14
N GLY A 154 22.41 -25.74 -3.41
CA GLY A 154 21.50 -26.19 -4.45
C GLY A 154 21.88 -25.63 -5.83
N LYS A 155 21.14 -26.03 -6.85
CA LYS A 155 21.29 -25.58 -8.24
C LYS A 155 20.08 -24.80 -8.71
N ASP A 156 20.35 -23.85 -9.59
CA ASP A 156 19.38 -23.06 -10.34
C ASP A 156 19.95 -22.82 -11.75
N ALA A 157 19.23 -22.10 -12.60
CA ALA A 157 19.73 -21.67 -13.90
C ALA A 157 19.26 -20.27 -14.28
N LEU A 158 20.08 -19.55 -15.04
CA LEU A 158 19.64 -18.32 -15.69
C LEU A 158 18.86 -18.69 -16.96
N VAL A 159 17.57 -18.37 -16.97
CA VAL A 159 16.62 -18.81 -18.01
C VAL A 159 15.99 -17.64 -18.74
N PHE A 160 15.73 -17.84 -20.03
CA PHE A 160 15.23 -16.82 -20.94
C PHE A 160 13.72 -16.99 -21.16
N LEU A 161 13.01 -15.88 -21.10
CA LEU A 161 11.55 -15.80 -21.14
C LEU A 161 11.11 -14.94 -22.34
N ALA A 162 10.11 -15.42 -23.06
CA ALA A 162 9.45 -14.68 -24.12
C ALA A 162 7.95 -15.01 -24.15
N ASN A 163 7.16 -14.13 -24.75
CA ASN A 163 5.73 -14.34 -24.95
C ASN A 163 5.46 -15.63 -25.76
N GLU A 164 4.43 -16.40 -25.37
CA GLU A 164 4.08 -17.69 -25.96
C GLU A 164 3.87 -17.64 -27.47
N GLY A 165 3.34 -16.53 -28.00
CA GLY A 165 3.09 -16.33 -29.43
C GLY A 165 4.36 -16.27 -30.28
N ASN A 166 5.51 -15.92 -29.69
CA ASN A 166 6.76 -15.79 -30.44
C ASN A 166 7.13 -17.13 -31.12
N PRO A 167 7.39 -17.15 -32.44
CA PRO A 167 7.68 -18.40 -33.16
C PRO A 167 9.04 -19.03 -32.80
N VAL A 168 10.01 -18.25 -32.31
CA VAL A 168 11.36 -18.73 -31.98
C VAL A 168 11.34 -19.53 -30.68
N ARG A 169 11.56 -20.84 -30.76
CA ARG A 169 11.50 -21.75 -29.60
C ARG A 169 12.84 -21.95 -28.90
N SER A 170 13.95 -21.67 -29.58
CA SER A 170 15.30 -21.76 -29.03
C SER A 170 16.20 -20.65 -29.59
N LEU A 171 17.18 -20.22 -28.81
CA LEU A 171 18.29 -19.37 -29.23
C LEU A 171 19.61 -20.11 -28.93
N THR A 172 20.66 -19.84 -29.71
CA THR A 172 22.01 -20.27 -29.32
C THR A 172 22.62 -19.32 -28.31
N GLY A 173 23.59 -19.78 -27.52
CA GLY A 173 24.25 -18.91 -26.54
C GLY A 173 24.94 -17.68 -27.16
N GLN A 174 25.39 -17.79 -28.41
CA GLN A 174 25.91 -16.65 -29.19
C GLN A 174 24.80 -15.67 -29.61
N GLN A 175 23.64 -16.17 -30.05
CA GLN A 175 22.50 -15.32 -30.40
C GLN A 175 22.01 -14.51 -29.20
N ILE A 176 21.98 -15.11 -28.00
CA ILE A 176 21.61 -14.41 -26.77
C ILE A 176 22.62 -13.31 -26.46
N GLN A 177 23.93 -13.60 -26.52
CA GLN A 177 24.97 -12.59 -26.32
C GLN A 177 24.87 -11.44 -27.34
N ASP A 178 24.68 -11.76 -28.62
CA ASP A 178 24.57 -10.77 -29.69
C ASP A 178 23.28 -9.93 -29.61
N ILE A 179 22.18 -10.47 -29.08
CA ILE A 179 20.97 -9.69 -28.76
C ILE A 179 21.26 -8.71 -27.63
N TYR A 180 21.84 -9.20 -26.52
CA TYR A 180 22.07 -8.37 -25.33
C TYR A 180 23.23 -7.39 -25.44
N SER A 181 24.12 -7.54 -26.43
CA SER A 181 25.11 -6.53 -26.83
C SER A 181 24.63 -5.62 -27.99
N GLY A 182 23.37 -5.71 -28.42
CA GLY A 182 22.79 -4.87 -29.47
C GLY A 182 23.30 -5.14 -30.89
N HIS A 183 23.98 -6.27 -31.15
CA HIS A 183 24.36 -6.69 -32.50
C HIS A 183 23.16 -7.22 -33.29
N ILE A 184 22.32 -8.04 -32.65
CA ILE A 184 21.04 -8.53 -33.18
C ILE A 184 19.92 -7.70 -32.57
N HIS A 185 19.03 -7.19 -33.41
CA HIS A 185 17.99 -6.23 -33.03
C HIS A 185 16.62 -6.56 -33.62
N ASN A 186 16.51 -7.59 -34.47
CA ASN A 186 15.26 -8.03 -35.08
C ASN A 186 15.10 -9.55 -35.03
N TRP A 187 13.92 -10.03 -34.64
CA TRP A 187 13.63 -11.45 -34.48
C TRP A 187 13.85 -12.26 -35.76
N SER A 188 13.75 -11.65 -36.95
CA SER A 188 14.01 -12.34 -38.23
C SER A 188 15.47 -12.75 -38.43
N GLU A 189 16.42 -12.10 -37.75
CA GLU A 189 17.85 -12.47 -37.74
C GLU A 189 18.10 -13.82 -37.05
N VAL A 190 17.19 -14.22 -36.14
CA VAL A 190 17.20 -15.50 -35.42
C VAL A 190 16.05 -16.43 -35.86
N GLY A 191 15.47 -16.18 -37.04
CA GLY A 191 14.45 -17.04 -37.67
C GLY A 191 13.00 -16.78 -37.24
N GLY A 192 12.74 -15.70 -36.50
CA GLY A 192 11.42 -15.27 -36.07
C GLY A 192 10.71 -14.31 -37.04
N ALA A 193 9.73 -13.59 -36.52
CA ALA A 193 9.00 -12.56 -37.29
C ALA A 193 9.88 -11.33 -37.58
N GLY A 194 9.54 -10.57 -38.63
CA GLY A 194 10.21 -9.30 -38.95
C GLY A 194 9.85 -8.16 -38.00
N LYS A 195 10.12 -8.33 -36.71
CA LYS A 195 9.79 -7.40 -35.61
C LYS A 195 11.05 -7.16 -34.76
N ASN A 196 11.21 -5.95 -34.24
CA ASN A 196 12.38 -5.63 -33.41
C ASN A 196 12.33 -6.40 -32.08
N ILE A 197 13.49 -6.76 -31.55
CA ILE A 197 13.65 -7.40 -30.24
C ILE A 197 13.66 -6.30 -29.17
N GLN A 198 13.06 -6.57 -28.02
CA GLN A 198 13.17 -5.71 -26.84
C GLN A 198 13.71 -6.56 -25.69
N ALA A 199 15.01 -6.43 -25.46
CA ALA A 199 15.79 -7.23 -24.53
C ALA A 199 15.87 -6.51 -23.17
N PHE A 200 15.01 -6.92 -22.23
CA PHE A 200 14.96 -6.34 -20.89
C PHE A 200 16.21 -6.72 -20.09
N GLN A 201 16.82 -5.71 -19.47
CA GLN A 201 17.99 -5.82 -18.59
C GLN A 201 17.60 -5.53 -17.13
N ARG A 202 18.55 -5.70 -16.20
CA ARG A 202 18.40 -5.40 -14.77
C ARG A 202 19.58 -4.52 -14.32
N PRO A 203 19.46 -3.71 -13.25
CA PRO A 203 20.55 -2.94 -12.68
C PRO A 203 21.80 -3.77 -12.36
N GLU A 204 22.97 -3.13 -12.50
CA GLU A 204 24.27 -3.66 -12.08
C GLU A 204 24.23 -4.12 -10.61
N ASN A 205 24.98 -5.17 -10.27
CA ASN A 205 25.01 -5.80 -8.94
C ASN A 205 23.68 -6.44 -8.47
N SER A 206 22.63 -6.51 -9.31
CA SER A 206 21.48 -7.38 -9.04
C SER A 206 21.81 -8.84 -9.37
N GLY A 207 21.32 -9.80 -8.58
CA GLY A 207 21.76 -11.20 -8.64
C GLY A 207 21.66 -11.83 -10.04
N SER A 208 20.54 -11.66 -10.74
CA SER A 208 20.37 -12.19 -12.10
C SER A 208 21.19 -11.44 -13.15
N GLN A 209 21.50 -10.15 -12.96
CA GLN A 209 22.40 -9.40 -13.85
C GLN A 209 23.83 -9.92 -13.71
N THR A 210 24.31 -10.14 -12.48
CA THR A 210 25.63 -10.75 -12.24
C THR A 210 25.73 -12.16 -12.86
N LEU A 211 24.66 -12.95 -12.81
CA LEU A 211 24.61 -14.24 -13.52
C LEU A 211 24.57 -14.08 -15.06
N MET A 212 23.86 -13.08 -15.59
CA MET A 212 23.86 -12.77 -17.03
C MET A 212 25.26 -12.38 -17.52
N GLU A 213 25.93 -11.49 -16.79
CA GLU A 213 27.30 -11.04 -17.05
C GLU A 213 28.30 -12.21 -17.01
N LYS A 214 28.24 -13.05 -15.96
CA LYS A 214 29.14 -14.21 -15.77
C LYS A 214 28.88 -15.36 -16.76
N LEU A 215 27.64 -15.80 -16.88
CA LEU A 215 27.28 -17.06 -17.56
C LEU A 215 27.08 -16.88 -19.06
N VAL A 216 26.66 -15.70 -19.51
CA VAL A 216 26.24 -15.44 -20.89
C VAL A 216 27.18 -14.47 -21.59
N MET A 217 27.41 -13.30 -20.99
CA MET A 217 28.17 -12.23 -21.64
C MET A 217 29.69 -12.44 -21.57
N LYS A 218 30.22 -13.02 -20.47
CA LYS A 218 31.63 -13.46 -20.33
C LYS A 218 32.68 -12.38 -20.64
N GLY A 219 32.35 -11.12 -20.36
CA GLY A 219 33.18 -9.94 -20.64
C GLY A 219 32.87 -9.20 -21.94
N THR A 220 31.94 -9.69 -22.77
CA THR A 220 31.28 -8.86 -23.80
C THR A 220 30.38 -7.83 -23.11
N ALA A 221 30.43 -6.57 -23.51
CA ALA A 221 29.57 -5.54 -22.94
C ALA A 221 28.10 -5.75 -23.38
N MET A 222 27.16 -5.51 -22.47
CA MET A 222 25.74 -5.38 -22.80
C MET A 222 25.47 -3.99 -23.39
N ASP A 223 24.36 -3.82 -24.12
CA ASP A 223 24.02 -2.54 -24.74
C ASP A 223 23.67 -1.50 -23.67
N SER A 224 24.51 -0.46 -23.56
CA SER A 224 24.35 0.66 -22.63
C SER A 224 23.35 1.72 -23.11
N ASN A 225 22.70 1.53 -24.25
CA ASN A 225 21.73 2.46 -24.85
C ASN A 225 20.27 2.02 -24.64
N VAL A 226 20.04 0.95 -23.87
CA VAL A 226 18.70 0.45 -23.53
C VAL A 226 17.94 1.51 -22.71
N PRO A 227 16.69 1.87 -23.07
CA PRO A 227 15.88 2.83 -22.33
C PRO A 227 15.68 2.43 -20.87
N HIS A 228 15.56 3.41 -19.96
CA HIS A 228 15.39 3.13 -18.53
C HIS A 228 14.16 2.26 -18.23
N SER A 229 13.05 2.41 -18.97
CA SER A 229 11.86 1.56 -18.85
C SER A 229 12.09 0.07 -19.20
N MET A 230 13.22 -0.26 -19.84
CA MET A 230 13.70 -1.60 -20.16
C MET A 230 14.88 -2.06 -19.27
N SER A 231 15.32 -1.24 -18.31
CA SER A 231 16.31 -1.60 -17.28
C SER A 231 15.60 -1.65 -15.93
N VAL A 232 15.27 -2.87 -15.51
CA VAL A 232 14.10 -3.18 -14.68
C VAL A 232 14.51 -3.45 -13.23
N SER A 233 13.92 -2.77 -12.24
CA SER A 233 14.38 -2.84 -10.85
C SER A 233 14.28 -4.26 -10.31
N GLU A 234 13.13 -4.92 -10.50
CA GLU A 234 12.78 -6.19 -9.90
C GLU A 234 12.64 -7.36 -10.89
N MET A 235 12.66 -8.59 -10.37
CA MET A 235 12.46 -9.79 -11.20
C MET A 235 11.01 -9.98 -11.62
N GLY A 236 10.04 -9.68 -10.76
CA GLY A 236 8.60 -9.77 -11.06
C GLY A 236 8.22 -8.81 -12.19
N GLU A 237 8.54 -7.53 -12.03
CA GLU A 237 8.35 -6.48 -13.04
C GLU A 237 8.97 -6.85 -14.40
N LEU A 238 10.12 -7.53 -14.45
CA LEU A 238 10.74 -7.96 -15.71
C LEU A 238 9.91 -9.04 -16.39
N ILE A 239 9.41 -10.01 -15.63
CA ILE A 239 8.51 -11.06 -16.13
C ILE A 239 7.20 -10.42 -16.63
N GLU A 240 6.62 -9.50 -15.86
CA GLU A 240 5.42 -8.74 -16.25
C GLU A 240 5.63 -7.94 -17.53
N LYS A 241 6.71 -7.16 -17.65
CA LYS A 241 7.02 -6.36 -18.84
C LYS A 241 7.28 -7.20 -20.09
N VAL A 242 7.69 -8.46 -19.95
CA VAL A 242 7.78 -9.42 -21.08
C VAL A 242 6.40 -9.97 -21.46
N ALA A 243 5.47 -10.10 -20.51
CA ALA A 243 4.11 -10.58 -20.75
C ALA A 243 3.19 -9.48 -21.31
N SER A 244 3.20 -8.31 -20.67
CA SER A 244 2.29 -7.18 -20.88
C SER A 244 2.57 -6.38 -22.15
N TYR A 245 3.70 -6.62 -22.85
CA TYR A 245 4.18 -5.78 -23.95
C TYR A 245 3.26 -5.76 -25.18
N ASN A 246 2.16 -5.01 -25.10
CA ASN A 246 1.19 -4.73 -26.17
C ASN A 246 0.63 -5.97 -26.90
N ASN A 247 0.64 -7.16 -26.27
CA ASN A 247 0.41 -8.45 -26.93
C ASN A 247 1.28 -8.66 -28.20
N GLN A 248 2.47 -8.04 -28.23
CA GLN A 248 3.46 -8.23 -29.29
C GLN A 248 4.57 -9.16 -28.81
N GLU A 249 4.79 -10.22 -29.59
CA GLU A 249 5.79 -11.29 -29.46
C GLU A 249 7.28 -10.86 -29.31
N ASN A 250 7.54 -9.57 -29.12
CA ASN A 250 8.82 -8.89 -29.36
C ASN A 250 9.76 -8.91 -28.16
N ALA A 251 9.22 -9.07 -26.96
CA ALA A 251 9.99 -9.02 -25.73
C ALA A 251 10.84 -10.27 -25.52
N LEU A 252 12.03 -10.06 -24.96
CA LEU A 252 12.91 -11.07 -24.40
C LEU A 252 13.36 -10.59 -23.01
N GLY A 253 13.24 -11.44 -22.01
CA GLY A 253 13.79 -11.21 -20.68
C GLY A 253 14.54 -12.43 -20.18
N TYR A 254 15.15 -12.29 -19.01
CA TYR A 254 15.76 -13.40 -18.29
C TYR A 254 15.41 -13.34 -16.81
N SER A 255 15.45 -14.49 -16.14
CA SER A 255 15.31 -14.60 -14.69
C SER A 255 16.05 -15.85 -14.19
N VAL A 256 15.97 -16.15 -12.90
CA VAL A 256 16.41 -17.42 -12.33
C VAL A 256 15.24 -18.42 -12.38
N TYR A 257 15.54 -19.69 -12.70
CA TYR A 257 14.53 -20.70 -13.04
C TYR A 257 13.53 -20.93 -11.91
N PHE A 258 14.01 -21.07 -10.66
CA PHE A 258 13.12 -21.25 -9.53
C PHE A 258 12.13 -20.09 -9.36
N TYR A 259 12.60 -18.83 -9.47
CA TYR A 259 11.71 -17.67 -9.33
C TYR A 259 10.64 -17.64 -10.42
N ALA A 260 11.04 -17.82 -11.68
CA ALA A 260 10.13 -17.75 -12.83
C ALA A 260 9.17 -18.94 -12.96
N ARG A 261 9.42 -20.06 -12.26
CA ARG A 261 8.53 -21.24 -12.26
C ARG A 261 7.71 -21.38 -10.98
N ASN A 262 8.32 -21.15 -9.81
CA ASN A 262 7.73 -21.48 -8.51
C ASN A 262 7.23 -20.26 -7.72
N MET A 263 7.73 -19.06 -8.02
CA MET A 263 7.36 -17.83 -7.29
C MET A 263 6.55 -16.82 -8.11
N TYR A 264 6.70 -16.82 -9.45
CA TYR A 264 6.16 -15.76 -10.30
C TYR A 264 5.75 -16.27 -11.70
N GLU A 265 4.82 -17.22 -11.75
CA GLU A 265 4.25 -17.73 -13.01
C GLU A 265 3.22 -16.74 -13.59
N VAL A 266 3.55 -16.12 -14.72
CA VAL A 266 2.66 -15.18 -15.44
C VAL A 266 2.10 -15.84 -16.71
N PRO A 267 0.77 -15.92 -16.89
CA PRO A 267 0.16 -16.53 -18.06
C PRO A 267 0.60 -15.91 -19.40
N GLY A 268 0.78 -16.74 -20.43
CA GLY A 268 1.19 -16.29 -21.77
C GLY A 268 2.69 -16.06 -21.94
N LEU A 269 3.51 -16.42 -20.94
CA LEU A 269 4.96 -16.55 -21.06
C LEU A 269 5.39 -18.01 -21.21
N ARG A 270 6.61 -18.20 -21.72
CA ARG A 270 7.30 -19.48 -21.75
C ARG A 270 8.81 -19.32 -21.68
N PHE A 271 9.47 -20.34 -21.16
CA PHE A 271 10.92 -20.48 -21.30
C PHE A 271 11.34 -20.67 -22.77
N MET A 272 12.56 -20.27 -23.07
CA MET A 272 13.26 -20.55 -24.33
C MET A 272 14.35 -21.59 -24.10
N ALA A 273 14.47 -22.55 -25.03
CA ALA A 273 15.61 -23.48 -25.01
C ALA A 273 16.91 -22.77 -25.41
N VAL A 274 18.01 -23.07 -24.73
CA VAL A 274 19.34 -22.56 -25.06
C VAL A 274 20.15 -23.67 -25.72
N ASP A 275 20.71 -23.41 -26.90
CA ASP A 275 21.44 -24.38 -27.73
C ASP A 275 20.64 -25.69 -27.99
N GLY A 276 19.30 -25.61 -27.95
CA GLY A 276 18.36 -26.73 -28.11
C GLY A 276 17.90 -27.41 -26.82
N VAL A 277 18.43 -27.06 -25.65
CA VAL A 277 18.09 -27.65 -24.34
C VAL A 277 17.09 -26.74 -23.59
N MET A 278 15.97 -27.31 -23.13
CA MET A 278 15.02 -26.60 -22.25
C MET A 278 15.51 -26.62 -20.80
N PRO A 279 15.24 -25.57 -19.99
CA PRO A 279 15.49 -25.62 -18.55
C PRO A 279 14.39 -26.42 -17.84
N ASP A 280 14.79 -27.49 -17.18
CA ASP A 280 13.97 -28.29 -16.27
C ASP A 280 14.83 -28.86 -15.13
N ASN A 281 14.22 -29.51 -14.13
CA ASN A 281 14.97 -30.01 -12.97
C ASN A 281 16.08 -31.00 -13.38
N ASP A 282 15.85 -31.84 -14.38
CA ASP A 282 16.81 -32.88 -14.79
C ASP A 282 17.98 -32.22 -15.55
N THR A 283 17.70 -31.33 -16.51
CA THR A 283 18.73 -30.63 -17.29
C THR A 283 19.55 -29.62 -16.48
N ILE A 284 18.99 -29.12 -15.38
CA ILE A 284 19.70 -28.29 -14.39
C ILE A 284 20.55 -29.16 -13.44
N LYS A 285 20.07 -30.35 -13.05
CA LYS A 285 20.78 -31.26 -12.14
C LYS A 285 21.98 -31.93 -12.81
N ASP A 286 21.81 -32.40 -14.05
CA ASP A 286 22.88 -33.05 -14.82
C ASP A 286 23.86 -32.06 -15.49
N GLY A 287 23.49 -30.79 -15.55
CA GLY A 287 24.30 -29.71 -16.13
C GLY A 287 24.28 -29.65 -17.65
N SER A 288 23.31 -30.30 -18.31
CA SER A 288 23.12 -30.21 -19.77
C SER A 288 22.51 -28.88 -20.22
N TYR A 289 21.81 -28.15 -19.34
CA TYR A 289 21.37 -26.79 -19.61
C TYR A 289 22.56 -25.79 -19.55
N PRO A 290 22.82 -24.94 -20.57
CA PRO A 290 24.08 -24.18 -20.67
C PRO A 290 24.37 -23.14 -19.58
N TYR A 291 23.37 -22.70 -18.79
CA TYR A 291 23.49 -21.61 -17.81
C TYR A 291 23.08 -22.00 -16.38
N VAL A 292 23.37 -23.25 -15.99
CA VAL A 292 23.28 -23.69 -14.60
C VAL A 292 24.27 -22.92 -13.72
N ASN A 293 23.84 -22.56 -12.51
CA ASN A 293 24.68 -21.97 -11.47
C ASN A 293 24.20 -22.41 -10.09
N ASP A 294 25.13 -22.59 -9.15
CA ASP A 294 24.78 -22.97 -7.77
C ASP A 294 24.26 -21.76 -6.98
N PHE A 295 23.36 -22.00 -6.03
CA PHE A 295 23.09 -21.02 -4.96
C PHE A 295 23.68 -21.53 -3.64
N TYR A 296 23.97 -20.59 -2.74
CA TYR A 296 24.94 -20.76 -1.66
C TYR A 296 24.33 -20.46 -0.29
N ALA A 297 24.87 -21.12 0.73
CA ALA A 297 24.86 -20.59 2.09
C ALA A 297 26.19 -19.87 2.35
N ALA A 298 26.17 -18.81 3.14
CA ALA A 298 27.34 -18.08 3.60
C ALA A 298 27.21 -17.68 5.08
N ILE A 299 28.31 -17.87 5.82
CA ILE A 299 28.54 -17.36 7.17
C ILE A 299 29.89 -16.62 7.20
N ARG A 300 30.22 -15.94 8.29
CA ARG A 300 31.56 -15.36 8.48
C ARG A 300 32.59 -16.44 8.80
N GLU A 301 33.87 -16.22 8.50
CA GLU A 301 34.94 -17.16 8.88
C GLU A 301 35.23 -17.16 10.40
N ASP A 302 34.79 -16.12 11.14
CA ASP A 302 34.86 -16.02 12.60
C ASP A 302 33.57 -16.47 13.33
N GLU A 303 32.61 -17.07 12.62
CA GLU A 303 31.33 -17.55 13.16
C GLU A 303 31.48 -18.83 14.00
N PRO A 304 31.10 -18.86 15.30
CA PRO A 304 31.35 -19.99 16.19
C PRO A 304 30.71 -21.31 15.74
N GLU A 305 31.47 -22.41 15.82
CA GLU A 305 31.05 -23.77 15.44
C GLU A 305 29.80 -24.28 16.21
N ASP A 306 29.52 -23.71 17.40
CA ASP A 306 28.35 -24.00 18.22
C ASP A 306 27.23 -22.94 18.12
N SER A 307 27.32 -22.00 17.18
CA SER A 307 26.26 -21.02 16.90
C SER A 307 25.12 -21.62 16.08
N ALA A 308 23.93 -21.03 16.21
CA ALA A 308 22.78 -21.43 15.42
C ALA A 308 22.99 -21.20 13.90
N ALA A 309 23.70 -20.13 13.52
CA ALA A 309 24.04 -19.85 12.13
C ALA A 309 24.95 -20.94 11.53
N HIS A 310 26.00 -21.34 12.26
CA HIS A 310 26.94 -22.38 11.81
C HIS A 310 26.24 -23.75 11.74
N ILE A 311 25.41 -24.09 12.74
CA ILE A 311 24.63 -25.35 12.78
C ILE A 311 23.66 -25.44 11.58
N LEU A 312 22.96 -24.37 11.22
CA LEU A 312 22.05 -24.37 10.07
C LEU A 312 22.81 -24.34 8.73
N PHE A 313 23.92 -23.59 8.64
CA PHE A 313 24.83 -23.60 7.51
C PHE A 313 25.31 -25.02 7.17
N ASP A 314 25.70 -25.81 8.18
CA ASP A 314 26.11 -27.21 7.98
C ASP A 314 24.95 -28.16 7.69
N TRP A 315 23.81 -27.98 8.37
CA TRP A 315 22.63 -28.79 8.12
C TRP A 315 22.11 -28.72 6.68
N LEU A 316 22.14 -27.54 6.03
CA LEU A 316 21.67 -27.36 4.64
C LEU A 316 22.34 -28.30 3.61
N THR A 317 23.57 -28.76 3.89
CA THR A 317 24.31 -29.71 3.03
C THR A 317 24.13 -31.20 3.38
N THR A 318 23.39 -31.52 4.44
CA THR A 318 23.03 -32.90 4.83
C THR A 318 22.03 -33.53 3.86
N ASP A 319 21.69 -34.81 4.04
CA ASP A 319 20.63 -35.44 3.22
C ASP A 319 19.27 -34.80 3.53
N ASP A 320 18.98 -34.55 4.80
CA ASP A 320 17.79 -33.84 5.29
C ASP A 320 17.68 -32.40 4.74
N GLY A 321 18.78 -31.65 4.74
CA GLY A 321 18.84 -30.29 4.18
C GLY A 321 18.64 -30.26 2.67
N GLN A 322 19.16 -31.24 1.94
CA GLN A 322 18.94 -31.34 0.50
C GLN A 322 17.53 -31.83 0.15
N ALA A 323 16.95 -32.74 0.93
CA ALA A 323 15.55 -33.13 0.76
C ALA A 323 14.60 -31.95 0.97
N LEU A 324 14.87 -31.05 1.92
CA LEU A 324 14.14 -29.77 2.03
C LEU A 324 14.27 -28.96 0.73
N VAL A 325 15.50 -28.70 0.27
CA VAL A 325 15.77 -27.97 -0.98
C VAL A 325 15.01 -28.54 -2.18
N GLU A 326 15.04 -29.86 -2.39
CA GLU A 326 14.32 -30.49 -3.51
C GLU A 326 12.79 -30.44 -3.33
N SER A 327 12.28 -30.59 -2.11
CA SER A 327 10.84 -30.61 -1.83
C SER A 327 10.14 -29.27 -2.09
N LEU A 328 10.83 -28.14 -1.90
CA LEU A 328 10.32 -26.80 -2.24
C LEU A 328 10.33 -26.55 -3.77
N GLY A 329 10.99 -27.43 -4.53
CA GLY A 329 11.08 -27.39 -5.99
C GLY A 329 12.35 -26.75 -6.55
N TYR A 330 13.36 -26.45 -5.72
CA TYR A 330 14.72 -26.19 -6.21
C TYR A 330 15.36 -27.49 -6.73
N VAL A 331 16.57 -27.41 -7.29
CA VAL A 331 17.35 -28.59 -7.70
C VAL A 331 18.43 -28.88 -6.67
N GLY A 332 18.46 -30.11 -6.13
CA GLY A 332 19.45 -30.52 -5.13
C GLY A 332 20.83 -30.81 -5.72
N LEU A 333 21.86 -30.78 -4.87
CA LEU A 333 23.24 -31.14 -5.21
C LEU A 333 23.46 -32.66 -5.34
N LYS A 334 22.50 -33.46 -4.86
CA LYS A 334 22.50 -34.93 -4.80
C LYS A 334 21.04 -35.41 -4.78
N ASP A 335 20.79 -36.64 -5.20
CA ASP A 335 19.48 -37.29 -5.08
C ASP A 335 19.22 -37.72 -3.63
N VAL A 336 18.05 -37.37 -3.06
CA VAL A 336 17.65 -37.82 -1.72
C VAL A 336 16.20 -38.30 -1.71
N GLU A 337 15.97 -39.54 -1.26
CA GLU A 337 14.63 -40.09 -0.97
C GLU A 337 14.27 -39.88 0.51
N LYS A 338 13.82 -38.67 0.87
CA LYS A 338 13.23 -38.35 2.18
C LYS A 338 11.91 -37.58 2.03
N ALA A 339 11.03 -37.71 3.01
CA ALA A 339 9.70 -37.10 3.00
C ALA A 339 9.65 -35.82 3.85
N LEU A 340 8.93 -34.80 3.35
CA LEU A 340 8.35 -33.79 4.24
C LEU A 340 7.26 -34.44 5.10
N GLY A 341 7.20 -34.04 6.37
CA GLY A 341 6.00 -34.26 7.19
C GLY A 341 4.85 -33.35 6.70
N GLU A 342 3.61 -33.69 7.11
CA GLU A 342 2.37 -33.06 6.59
C GLU A 342 2.29 -31.53 6.77
N ASP A 343 3.04 -30.93 7.71
CA ASP A 343 3.02 -29.49 8.03
C ASP A 343 3.66 -28.57 6.97
N LEU A 344 4.52 -29.07 6.07
CA LEU A 344 5.32 -28.23 5.17
C LEU A 344 4.86 -28.23 3.70
N SER A 345 3.87 -29.05 3.34
CA SER A 345 3.51 -29.30 1.93
C SER A 345 2.61 -28.26 1.26
N ASP A 346 2.17 -27.20 1.96
CA ASP A 346 1.25 -26.19 1.39
C ASP A 346 1.86 -24.79 1.30
N HIS A 347 2.54 -24.52 0.18
CA HIS A 347 3.02 -23.18 -0.16
C HIS A 347 1.92 -22.28 -0.75
N THR A 348 0.70 -22.81 -0.92
CA THR A 348 -0.45 -22.16 -1.54
C THR A 348 -1.59 -22.01 -0.55
N VAL A 349 -1.31 -21.36 0.59
CA VAL A 349 -2.31 -20.84 1.52
C VAL A 349 -3.15 -19.75 0.82
N ILE A 350 -4.11 -20.20 0.01
CA ILE A 350 -5.34 -19.48 -0.32
C ILE A 350 -6.13 -19.47 0.98
N GLY A 351 -6.02 -18.40 1.76
CA GLY A 351 -6.51 -18.39 3.13
C GLY A 351 -8.04 -18.53 3.27
N ASP A 352 -8.46 -18.88 4.48
CA ASP A 352 -9.86 -19.19 4.81
C ASP A 352 -10.85 -18.01 4.68
N ALA A 353 -10.39 -16.80 4.35
CA ALA A 353 -11.27 -15.64 4.18
C ALA A 353 -11.94 -15.67 2.80
N GLN A 354 -13.23 -15.99 2.77
CA GLN A 354 -14.06 -15.96 1.56
C GLN A 354 -14.45 -14.51 1.18
N ILE A 355 -13.47 -13.71 0.78
CA ILE A 355 -13.68 -12.34 0.27
C ILE A 355 -14.00 -12.39 -1.22
N THR A 356 -15.19 -11.92 -1.61
CA THR A 356 -15.65 -11.95 -3.00
C THR A 356 -15.60 -10.57 -3.67
N PHE A 357 -14.85 -10.51 -4.76
CA PHE A 357 -14.77 -9.40 -5.70
C PHE A 357 -15.70 -9.63 -6.91
N THR A 358 -15.96 -8.57 -7.67
CA THR A 358 -16.74 -8.58 -8.91
C THR A 358 -15.86 -8.45 -10.14
N ASP A 359 -16.39 -8.81 -11.30
CA ASP A 359 -15.75 -8.70 -12.61
C ASP A 359 -15.27 -7.28 -12.97
N LYS A 360 -15.76 -6.27 -12.23
CA LYS A 360 -15.47 -4.83 -12.40
C LYS A 360 -14.53 -4.23 -11.37
N GLU A 361 -14.29 -4.90 -10.25
CA GLU A 361 -13.35 -4.41 -9.23
C GLU A 361 -11.92 -4.70 -9.72
N ARG A 362 -11.04 -3.70 -9.68
CA ARG A 362 -9.60 -3.82 -9.97
C ARG A 362 -8.82 -3.17 -8.86
N PHE A 363 -7.71 -3.77 -8.46
CA PHE A 363 -6.76 -3.09 -7.60
C PHE A 363 -5.85 -2.24 -8.48
N LEU A 364 -5.83 -0.93 -8.23
CA LEU A 364 -4.81 -0.03 -8.74
C LEU A 364 -3.73 0.08 -7.68
N LEU A 365 -2.47 -0.06 -8.07
CA LEU A 365 -1.31 0.02 -7.19
C LEU A 365 -0.27 0.94 -7.81
N ASP A 366 0.27 1.83 -7.02
CA ASP A 366 1.35 2.69 -7.46
C ASP A 366 2.64 1.86 -7.59
N GLY A 367 3.24 1.89 -8.79
CA GLY A 367 4.40 1.07 -9.11
C GLY A 367 5.64 1.49 -8.33
N ASP A 368 5.80 2.78 -8.03
CA ASP A 368 6.96 3.30 -7.29
C ASP A 368 6.93 2.79 -5.84
N TYR A 369 5.75 2.82 -5.22
CA TYR A 369 5.53 2.31 -3.86
C TYR A 369 5.74 0.80 -3.71
N ALA A 370 5.32 -0.01 -4.69
CA ALA A 370 5.24 -1.46 -4.53
C ALA A 370 6.36 -2.27 -5.20
N TYR A 371 7.02 -1.70 -6.21
CA TYR A 371 8.05 -2.36 -7.01
C TYR A 371 9.22 -1.41 -7.41
N GLY A 372 9.14 -0.11 -7.10
CA GLY A 372 10.10 0.91 -7.54
C GLY A 372 10.04 1.22 -9.05
N THR A 373 8.84 1.37 -9.60
CA THR A 373 8.59 1.41 -11.07
C THR A 373 7.67 2.57 -11.49
N ASP A 374 8.05 3.35 -12.51
CA ASP A 374 7.17 4.37 -13.10
C ASP A 374 5.90 3.73 -13.72
N GLY A 375 4.73 4.18 -13.27
CA GLY A 375 3.41 3.74 -13.74
C GLY A 375 2.47 3.24 -12.64
N VAL A 376 1.18 3.11 -12.98
CA VAL A 376 0.15 2.49 -12.12
C VAL A 376 -0.17 1.09 -12.62
N MET A 377 0.00 0.08 -11.77
CA MET A 377 -0.34 -1.30 -12.06
C MET A 377 -1.83 -1.54 -11.84
N VAL A 378 -2.48 -2.17 -12.83
CA VAL A 378 -3.88 -2.61 -12.75
C VAL A 378 -3.90 -4.12 -12.55
N MET A 379 -4.44 -4.59 -11.43
CA MET A 379 -4.58 -6.01 -11.12
C MET A 379 -6.05 -6.47 -11.17
N ASP A 380 -6.24 -7.73 -11.57
CA ASP A 380 -7.54 -8.42 -11.61
C ASP A 380 -8.13 -8.69 -10.21
N GLU A 381 -9.28 -9.37 -10.18
CA GLU A 381 -9.96 -9.75 -8.95
C GLU A 381 -9.21 -10.75 -8.04
N LYS A 382 -7.98 -11.16 -8.43
CA LYS A 382 -7.09 -12.08 -7.71
C LYS A 382 -5.71 -11.48 -7.42
N MET A 383 -5.53 -10.17 -7.62
CA MET A 383 -4.25 -9.46 -7.53
C MET A 383 -3.20 -9.84 -8.61
N GLN A 384 -3.60 -10.45 -9.73
CA GLN A 384 -2.70 -10.66 -10.87
C GLN A 384 -2.64 -9.38 -11.72
N VAL A 385 -1.44 -8.83 -11.97
CA VAL A 385 -1.26 -7.67 -12.84
C VAL A 385 -1.68 -8.02 -14.27
N ILE A 386 -2.59 -7.23 -14.84
CA ILE A 386 -3.13 -7.43 -16.20
C ILE A 386 -2.69 -6.34 -17.19
N GLU A 387 -2.38 -5.13 -16.69
CA GLU A 387 -1.76 -4.04 -17.45
C GLU A 387 -1.05 -3.07 -16.50
N THR A 388 -0.12 -2.28 -17.05
CA THR A 388 0.50 -1.14 -16.37
C THR A 388 0.23 0.11 -17.20
N ILE A 389 -0.17 1.20 -16.55
CA ILE A 389 -0.38 2.50 -17.18
C ILE A 389 0.91 3.31 -16.96
N ASP A 390 1.77 3.38 -17.98
CA ASP A 390 3.07 4.06 -17.90
C ASP A 390 2.96 5.58 -17.67
N GLY A 391 3.94 6.17 -16.97
CA GLY A 391 4.11 7.62 -16.86
C GLY A 391 3.05 8.36 -16.03
N VAL A 392 2.27 7.63 -15.23
CA VAL A 392 1.28 8.15 -14.29
C VAL A 392 1.48 7.53 -12.91
N ARG A 393 0.99 8.21 -11.89
CA ARG A 393 0.93 7.75 -10.50
C ARG A 393 -0.49 7.86 -9.94
N LEU A 394 -0.77 7.19 -8.83
CA LEU A 394 -2.00 7.38 -8.06
C LEU A 394 -1.83 8.55 -7.06
N PRO A 395 -2.89 9.31 -6.75
CA PRO A 395 -2.93 10.21 -5.59
C PRO A 395 -2.85 9.49 -4.23
N THR A 396 -2.90 8.15 -4.21
CA THR A 396 -2.84 7.28 -3.02
C THR A 396 -2.20 5.94 -3.38
N TYR A 397 -1.31 5.37 -2.55
CA TYR A 397 -0.52 4.16 -2.88
C TYR A 397 -1.29 2.97 -3.48
N MET A 398 -2.55 2.74 -3.08
CA MET A 398 -3.44 1.74 -3.68
C MET A 398 -4.90 2.21 -3.65
N GLU A 399 -5.71 1.83 -4.66
CA GLU A 399 -7.17 1.95 -4.66
C GLU A 399 -7.86 0.69 -5.22
N LEU A 400 -9.09 0.38 -4.77
CA LEU A 400 -9.99 -0.58 -5.43
C LEU A 400 -10.97 0.15 -6.35
N ALA A 401 -10.65 0.20 -7.64
CA ALA A 401 -11.44 0.88 -8.66
C ALA A 401 -12.60 0.02 -9.19
N ASP A 402 -13.73 0.66 -9.48
CA ASP A 402 -14.80 0.10 -10.32
C ASP A 402 -14.57 0.59 -11.75
N ILE A 403 -14.14 -0.31 -12.65
CA ILE A 403 -13.77 0.03 -14.04
C ILE A 403 -14.90 0.66 -14.86
N THR A 404 -16.14 0.65 -14.38
CA THR A 404 -17.26 1.34 -15.05
C THR A 404 -17.36 2.82 -14.68
N LYS A 405 -16.48 3.30 -13.80
CA LYS A 405 -16.28 4.70 -13.42
C LYS A 405 -14.87 5.14 -13.87
N PRO A 406 -14.66 6.44 -14.13
CA PRO A 406 -13.31 6.95 -14.27
C PRO A 406 -12.60 7.05 -12.91
N VAL A 407 -11.27 7.09 -12.95
CA VAL A 407 -10.37 7.23 -11.79
C VAL A 407 -9.50 8.47 -11.94
N ILE A 408 -9.01 9.01 -10.82
CA ILE A 408 -8.09 10.16 -10.81
C ILE A 408 -6.66 9.63 -10.83
N LEU A 409 -5.89 10.03 -11.84
CA LEU A 409 -4.47 9.70 -11.99
C LEU A 409 -3.67 11.00 -12.18
N GLU A 410 -2.42 11.03 -11.74
CA GLU A 410 -1.52 12.17 -11.93
C GLU A 410 -0.41 11.84 -12.94
N GLU A 411 -0.02 12.79 -13.79
CA GLU A 411 1.17 12.63 -14.66
C GLU A 411 2.45 12.70 -13.82
N ALA A 412 3.35 11.73 -14.00
CA ALA A 412 4.43 11.46 -13.04
C ALA A 412 5.52 12.56 -12.94
N LYS A 413 5.60 13.51 -13.88
CA LYS A 413 6.67 14.53 -13.94
C LYS A 413 6.22 15.89 -13.42
N GLU A 414 5.02 16.32 -13.79
CA GLU A 414 4.44 17.59 -13.38
C GLU A 414 3.43 17.45 -12.22
N GLY A 415 3.06 16.21 -11.84
CA GLY A 415 2.10 15.92 -10.76
C GLY A 415 0.67 16.35 -11.07
N LYS A 416 0.35 16.61 -12.34
CA LYS A 416 -0.96 17.16 -12.74
C LYS A 416 -2.02 16.07 -12.78
N ALA A 417 -3.12 16.30 -12.07
CA ALA A 417 -4.24 15.40 -12.02
C ALA A 417 -5.07 15.43 -13.32
N GLY A 418 -5.50 14.25 -13.75
CA GLY A 418 -6.42 14.01 -14.87
C GLY A 418 -7.45 12.95 -14.50
N LEU A 419 -8.44 12.75 -15.37
CA LEU A 419 -9.55 11.82 -15.16
C LEU A 419 -9.51 10.72 -16.23
N TYR A 420 -9.14 9.50 -15.84
CA TYR A 420 -8.83 8.38 -16.73
C TYR A 420 -9.95 7.33 -16.78
N ASP A 421 -10.17 6.71 -17.94
CA ASP A 421 -11.16 5.65 -18.17
C ASP A 421 -10.48 4.31 -18.42
N LEU A 422 -10.49 3.44 -17.41
CA LEU A 422 -9.85 2.11 -17.44
C LEU A 422 -10.42 1.19 -18.53
N GLN A 423 -11.69 1.32 -18.90
CA GLN A 423 -12.30 0.49 -19.96
C GLN A 423 -11.99 0.98 -21.38
N ARG A 424 -11.51 2.21 -21.52
CA ARG A 424 -11.21 2.86 -22.81
C ARG A 424 -9.73 3.16 -23.00
N HIS A 425 -8.92 2.96 -21.96
CA HIS A 425 -7.49 3.30 -21.88
C HIS A 425 -7.24 4.73 -22.38
N THR A 426 -8.02 5.70 -21.86
CA THR A 426 -8.05 7.08 -22.38
C THR A 426 -8.44 8.10 -21.31
N TRP A 427 -7.96 9.34 -21.46
CA TRP A 427 -8.36 10.45 -20.61
C TRP A 427 -9.76 10.96 -21.00
N LEU A 428 -10.67 11.06 -20.02
CA LEU A 428 -11.92 11.82 -20.15
C LEU A 428 -11.69 13.30 -19.89
N ALA A 429 -10.68 13.61 -19.07
CA ALA A 429 -10.05 14.92 -18.96
C ALA A 429 -8.52 14.72 -18.82
N GLU A 430 -7.76 15.35 -19.72
CA GLU A 430 -6.29 15.28 -19.76
C GLU A 430 -5.64 15.77 -18.44
N PRO A 431 -4.45 15.26 -18.06
CA PRO A 431 -3.73 15.64 -16.84
C PRO A 431 -3.22 17.09 -16.94
N THR A 432 -4.11 18.02 -16.60
CA THR A 432 -3.98 19.46 -16.86
C THR A 432 -4.38 20.31 -15.66
N TYR A 433 -4.85 19.66 -14.58
CA TYR A 433 -5.30 20.27 -13.33
C TYR A 433 -4.20 20.18 -12.27
N ILE A 434 -4.09 21.18 -11.39
CA ILE A 434 -3.18 21.12 -10.22
C ILE A 434 -3.66 20.05 -9.24
N SER A 435 -4.97 19.90 -9.07
CA SER A 435 -5.58 18.79 -8.33
C SER A 435 -6.99 18.46 -8.83
N LEU A 436 -7.42 17.22 -8.62
CA LEU A 436 -8.80 16.74 -8.77
C LEU A 436 -9.19 15.99 -7.50
N TYR A 437 -10.43 16.13 -7.04
CA TYR A 437 -10.93 15.42 -5.86
C TYR A 437 -12.46 15.30 -5.84
N TYR A 438 -12.98 14.27 -5.18
CA TYR A 438 -14.40 14.17 -4.88
C TYR A 438 -14.69 14.85 -3.54
N ASN A 439 -15.65 15.77 -3.50
CA ASN A 439 -16.08 16.41 -2.26
C ASN A 439 -17.05 15.50 -1.50
N GLU A 440 -16.70 15.09 -0.29
CA GLU A 440 -17.49 14.16 0.52
C GLU A 440 -18.90 14.68 0.86
N ASN A 441 -19.09 16.00 0.91
CA ASN A 441 -20.36 16.63 1.30
C ASN A 441 -21.46 16.52 0.24
N ASP A 442 -21.11 16.48 -1.05
CA ASP A 442 -22.08 16.42 -2.16
C ASP A 442 -21.77 15.32 -3.21
N GLY A 443 -20.67 14.60 -3.04
CA GLY A 443 -20.22 13.50 -3.92
C GLY A 443 -19.82 13.96 -5.32
N GLN A 444 -19.51 15.24 -5.52
CA GLN A 444 -19.21 15.80 -6.83
C GLN A 444 -17.71 15.90 -7.07
N LEU A 445 -17.30 15.78 -8.33
CA LEU A 445 -15.91 15.96 -8.74
C LEU A 445 -15.59 17.45 -8.86
N TYR A 446 -14.56 17.89 -8.14
CA TYR A 446 -13.99 19.22 -8.20
C TYR A 446 -12.55 19.15 -8.70
N GLY A 447 -12.04 20.29 -9.17
CA GLY A 447 -10.65 20.45 -9.57
C GLY A 447 -10.20 21.89 -9.38
N TYR A 448 -8.90 22.08 -9.16
CA TYR A 448 -8.29 23.40 -9.03
C TYR A 448 -7.20 23.60 -10.07
N GLY A 449 -7.15 24.81 -10.65
CA GLY A 449 -6.08 25.31 -11.52
C GLY A 449 -5.86 24.48 -12.78
N SER A 450 -6.39 24.89 -13.93
CA SER A 450 -6.20 24.11 -15.18
C SER A 450 -5.67 24.90 -16.37
N THR A 451 -4.98 24.20 -17.27
CA THR A 451 -4.32 24.81 -18.46
C THR A 451 -5.27 25.59 -19.38
N GLU A 452 -6.57 25.30 -19.36
CA GLU A 452 -7.60 26.05 -20.10
C GLU A 452 -8.20 27.22 -19.30
N ASN A 453 -8.26 27.13 -17.96
CA ASN A 453 -9.04 28.05 -17.12
C ASN A 453 -8.18 28.97 -16.24
N GLY A 454 -6.88 28.69 -16.09
CA GLY A 454 -5.99 29.30 -15.10
C GLY A 454 -6.29 28.82 -13.67
N ASP A 455 -5.72 29.51 -12.70
CA ASP A 455 -5.85 29.25 -11.25
C ASP A 455 -7.25 29.61 -10.74
N LYS A 456 -8.20 28.69 -10.96
CA LYS A 456 -9.61 28.82 -10.57
C LYS A 456 -10.16 27.51 -10.02
N GLN A 457 -11.20 27.62 -9.20
CA GLN A 457 -11.97 26.46 -8.77
C GLN A 457 -12.96 26.00 -9.86
N LEU A 458 -12.97 24.70 -10.14
CA LEU A 458 -13.77 24.09 -11.21
C LEU A 458 -14.64 22.97 -10.65
N LYS A 459 -15.90 22.91 -11.07
CA LYS A 459 -16.78 21.74 -10.87
C LYS A 459 -16.81 20.92 -12.16
N LEU A 460 -16.40 19.66 -12.08
CA LEU A 460 -16.34 18.77 -13.24
C LEU A 460 -17.59 17.88 -13.27
N THR A 461 -18.25 17.83 -14.42
CA THR A 461 -19.39 16.92 -14.65
C THR A 461 -19.06 15.95 -15.78
N VAL A 462 -19.19 14.65 -15.50
CA VAL A 462 -18.94 13.58 -16.47
C VAL A 462 -20.23 13.26 -17.25
N HIS A 463 -20.12 13.25 -18.58
CA HIS A 463 -21.21 13.08 -19.53
C HIS A 463 -20.88 11.96 -20.54
N GLY A 464 -20.77 10.73 -20.01
CA GLY A 464 -20.25 9.60 -20.79
C GLY A 464 -18.75 9.76 -20.97
N THR A 465 -18.29 9.91 -22.22
CA THR A 465 -16.88 10.13 -22.57
C THR A 465 -16.44 11.59 -22.50
N ASN A 466 -17.36 12.53 -22.25
CA ASN A 466 -17.06 13.96 -22.26
C ASN A 466 -17.09 14.50 -20.83
N VAL A 467 -16.09 15.29 -20.44
CA VAL A 467 -16.13 16.08 -19.20
C VAL A 467 -16.46 17.54 -19.54
N THR A 468 -17.27 18.18 -18.71
CA THR A 468 -17.48 19.63 -18.74
C THR A 468 -17.07 20.23 -17.40
N ALA A 469 -16.13 21.17 -17.42
CA ALA A 469 -15.81 22.01 -16.28
C ALA A 469 -16.70 23.25 -16.27
N GLU A 470 -17.32 23.54 -15.13
CA GLU A 470 -17.97 24.82 -14.83
C GLU A 470 -17.07 25.58 -13.84
N VAL A 471 -16.68 26.82 -14.19
CA VAL A 471 -16.01 27.71 -13.24
C VAL A 471 -17.01 28.02 -12.13
N VAL A 472 -16.75 27.48 -10.94
CA VAL A 472 -17.44 27.88 -9.73
C VAL A 472 -16.64 28.99 -9.07
N PRO A 473 -17.25 29.85 -8.25
CA PRO A 473 -16.50 30.90 -7.59
C PRO A 473 -15.47 30.30 -6.63
N ASP A 474 -14.28 30.89 -6.63
CA ASP A 474 -13.17 30.49 -5.77
C ASP A 474 -13.57 30.70 -4.29
N TYR A 475 -14.33 31.77 -4.03
CA TYR A 475 -14.65 32.25 -2.69
C TYR A 475 -16.09 32.76 -2.56
N VAL A 476 -16.75 32.46 -1.43
CA VAL A 476 -18.12 32.93 -1.13
C VAL A 476 -18.15 33.52 0.29
N THR A 477 -18.66 34.73 0.42
CA THR A 477 -18.80 35.44 1.71
C THR A 477 -20.25 35.87 1.92
N GLY A 478 -20.93 35.33 2.93
CA GLY A 478 -22.30 35.71 3.27
C GLY A 478 -23.29 35.53 2.11
N THR A 479 -23.66 36.62 1.45
CA THR A 479 -24.53 36.61 0.25
C THR A 479 -23.84 37.01 -1.06
N HIS A 480 -22.53 37.24 -1.00
CA HIS A 480 -21.68 37.71 -2.08
C HIS A 480 -20.66 36.67 -2.52
N ILE A 481 -20.27 36.80 -3.79
CA ILE A 481 -19.43 35.87 -4.51
C ILE A 481 -18.14 36.60 -4.89
N TRP A 482 -17.01 36.08 -4.45
CA TRP A 482 -15.68 36.64 -4.70
C TRP A 482 -14.98 35.79 -5.77
N ASN A 483 -14.72 36.42 -6.92
CA ASN A 483 -14.00 35.81 -8.03
C ASN A 483 -12.61 36.44 -8.05
N VAL A 484 -11.56 35.64 -7.87
CA VAL A 484 -10.20 36.18 -7.65
C VAL A 484 -9.33 35.90 -8.88
N ASP A 485 -8.81 36.97 -9.46
CA ASP A 485 -7.81 36.94 -10.52
C ASP A 485 -6.43 37.01 -9.85
N HIS A 486 -5.84 35.84 -9.59
CA HIS A 486 -4.54 35.72 -8.93
C HIS A 486 -3.38 36.28 -9.79
N GLU A 487 -3.36 36.00 -11.10
CA GLU A 487 -2.37 36.57 -12.03
C GLU A 487 -2.52 38.09 -12.15
N GLY A 488 -3.75 38.57 -12.39
CA GLY A 488 -4.05 39.99 -12.53
C GLY A 488 -4.08 40.75 -11.21
N LYS A 489 -3.92 40.06 -10.07
CA LYS A 489 -4.05 40.59 -8.69
C LYS A 489 -5.30 41.47 -8.52
N THR A 490 -6.49 40.94 -8.80
CA THR A 490 -7.78 41.63 -8.51
C THR A 490 -8.83 40.68 -7.93
N ALA A 491 -9.82 41.22 -7.21
CA ALA A 491 -11.04 40.50 -6.87
C ALA A 491 -12.26 41.23 -7.43
N THR A 492 -13.15 40.51 -8.11
CA THR A 492 -14.46 41.04 -8.53
C THR A 492 -15.57 40.36 -7.73
N ILE A 493 -16.31 41.18 -6.99
CA ILE A 493 -17.36 40.78 -6.05
C ILE A 493 -18.70 40.94 -6.73
N THR A 494 -19.49 39.86 -6.77
CA THR A 494 -20.84 39.85 -7.34
C THR A 494 -21.90 39.49 -6.30
N ASP A 495 -23.12 39.98 -6.50
CA ASP A 495 -24.28 39.43 -5.80
C ASP A 495 -24.65 38.05 -6.35
N LYS A 496 -25.50 37.32 -5.61
CA LYS A 496 -26.05 36.01 -6.04
C LYS A 496 -26.86 36.01 -7.36
N ASN A 497 -27.02 37.15 -8.03
CA ASN A 497 -27.65 37.28 -9.34
C ASN A 497 -26.62 37.59 -10.46
N GLY A 498 -25.33 37.71 -10.11
CA GLY A 498 -24.24 38.06 -11.03
C GLY A 498 -24.01 39.57 -11.23
N ASN A 499 -24.65 40.44 -10.45
CA ASN A 499 -24.40 41.88 -10.52
C ASN A 499 -23.09 42.22 -9.80
N VAL A 500 -22.16 42.92 -10.45
CA VAL A 500 -20.93 43.40 -9.79
C VAL A 500 -21.26 44.45 -8.73
N VAL A 501 -20.81 44.19 -7.50
CA VAL A 501 -20.93 45.07 -6.33
C VAL A 501 -19.68 45.92 -6.17
N ARG A 502 -18.49 45.33 -6.35
CA ARG A 502 -17.19 46.01 -6.29
C ARG A 502 -16.13 45.21 -7.07
N THR A 503 -15.10 45.91 -7.55
CA THR A 503 -13.81 45.30 -7.89
C THR A 503 -12.72 45.93 -7.02
N ILE A 504 -11.81 45.11 -6.51
CA ILE A 504 -10.63 45.51 -5.72
C ILE A 504 -9.40 45.20 -6.58
N ASP A 505 -8.46 46.16 -6.69
CA ASP A 505 -7.15 45.90 -7.31
C ASP A 505 -6.12 45.72 -6.19
N PHE A 506 -5.54 44.52 -6.08
CA PHE A 506 -4.55 44.20 -5.07
C PHE A 506 -3.14 44.70 -5.44
N LYS A 507 -2.91 45.25 -6.65
CA LYS A 507 -1.59 45.80 -7.04
C LYS A 507 -1.15 47.02 -6.23
N GLU A 508 -2.08 47.72 -5.58
CA GLU A 508 -1.75 48.82 -4.65
C GLU A 508 -1.26 48.29 -3.28
N TYR A 509 -1.45 46.99 -3.01
CA TYR A 509 -1.04 46.30 -1.79
C TYR A 509 0.19 45.45 -2.12
N VAL A 510 1.35 45.92 -1.67
CA VAL A 510 2.65 45.32 -2.02
C VAL A 510 2.70 43.87 -1.53
N ASP A 511 3.09 42.97 -2.43
CA ASP A 511 3.31 41.54 -2.19
C ASP A 511 2.09 40.69 -1.76
N TYR A 512 0.86 41.16 -1.90
CA TYR A 512 -0.34 40.34 -1.67
C TYR A 512 -0.48 39.25 -2.74
N GLN A 513 -0.66 37.98 -2.34
CA GLN A 513 -0.66 36.81 -3.24
C GLN A 513 -1.84 35.87 -3.05
N TYR A 514 -2.35 35.73 -1.82
CA TYR A 514 -3.39 34.78 -1.45
C TYR A 514 -4.51 35.45 -0.66
N GLY A 515 -5.67 34.80 -0.64
CA GLY A 515 -6.78 35.17 0.24
C GLY A 515 -7.78 34.04 0.42
N TYR A 516 -8.51 34.07 1.53
CA TYR A 516 -9.39 33.01 2.02
C TYR A 516 -10.70 33.61 2.58
N THR A 517 -11.75 32.81 2.69
CA THR A 517 -13.03 33.25 3.28
C THR A 517 -13.32 32.63 4.64
N VAL A 518 -13.71 33.47 5.59
CA VAL A 518 -14.29 33.02 6.88
C VAL A 518 -15.66 33.68 7.04
N GLN A 519 -16.71 32.87 6.86
CA GLN A 519 -18.14 33.24 6.77
C GLN A 519 -18.49 34.47 5.93
N ASN A 520 -18.33 35.68 6.47
CA ASN A 520 -18.78 36.94 5.89
C ASN A 520 -17.62 37.87 5.50
N TYR A 521 -16.38 37.37 5.60
CA TYR A 521 -15.16 38.13 5.37
C TYR A 521 -14.25 37.43 4.36
N PHE A 522 -13.60 38.25 3.53
CA PHE A 522 -12.46 37.83 2.72
C PHE A 522 -11.19 38.37 3.38
N TYR A 523 -10.25 37.47 3.65
CA TYR A 523 -8.96 37.76 4.28
C TYR A 523 -7.88 37.66 3.21
N ALA A 524 -7.04 38.68 3.06
CA ALA A 524 -5.95 38.71 2.08
C ALA A 524 -4.59 38.93 2.76
N THR A 525 -3.53 38.31 2.25
CA THR A 525 -2.18 38.31 2.86
C THR A 525 -1.08 38.66 1.88
N GLY A 526 -0.11 39.45 2.34
CA GLY A 526 1.17 39.71 1.68
C GLY A 526 2.39 39.25 2.48
N GLU A 527 3.56 39.71 2.09
CA GLU A 527 4.83 39.43 2.77
C GLU A 527 4.96 40.20 4.11
N ASP A 528 5.98 39.91 4.93
CA ASP A 528 6.26 40.55 6.24
C ASP A 528 5.08 40.61 7.26
N ASN A 529 4.12 39.68 7.15
CA ASN A 529 2.87 39.64 7.93
C ASN A 529 1.96 40.88 7.74
N ASP A 530 1.96 41.49 6.55
CA ASP A 530 0.89 42.39 6.14
C ASP A 530 -0.37 41.61 5.74
N PHE A 531 -1.53 42.09 6.19
CA PHE A 531 -2.83 41.51 5.88
C PHE A 531 -3.90 42.60 5.73
N GLU A 532 -4.98 42.28 5.01
CA GLU A 532 -6.20 43.08 5.08
C GLU A 532 -7.44 42.19 5.07
N LEU A 533 -8.38 42.51 5.97
CA LEU A 533 -9.66 41.84 6.10
C LEU A 533 -10.75 42.73 5.51
N PHE A 534 -11.54 42.18 4.60
CA PHE A 534 -12.65 42.83 3.91
C PHE A 534 -13.99 42.22 4.33
N ASN A 535 -15.05 43.03 4.46
CA ASN A 535 -16.42 42.53 4.61
C ASN A 535 -16.98 41.96 3.29
N GLU A 536 -18.15 41.30 3.30
CA GLU A 536 -18.77 40.71 2.10
C GLU A 536 -18.96 41.69 0.92
N ASN A 537 -18.98 43.00 1.17
CA ASN A 537 -19.13 44.06 0.16
C ASN A 537 -17.79 44.57 -0.38
N GLY A 538 -16.65 44.01 0.06
CA GLY A 538 -15.30 44.41 -0.33
C GLY A 538 -14.78 45.70 0.32
N GLU A 539 -15.26 46.02 1.52
CA GLU A 539 -14.75 47.16 2.29
C GLU A 539 -13.72 46.67 3.30
N SER A 540 -12.53 47.26 3.29
CA SER A 540 -11.52 47.03 4.33
C SER A 540 -12.11 47.37 5.71
N VAL A 541 -12.01 46.42 6.63
CA VAL A 541 -12.48 46.56 8.02
C VAL A 541 -11.35 46.44 9.04
N MET A 542 -10.23 45.81 8.70
CA MET A 542 -9.08 45.63 9.59
C MET A 542 -7.78 45.31 8.83
N ASN A 543 -6.67 45.89 9.29
CA ASN A 543 -5.28 45.68 8.85
C ASN A 543 -4.32 45.90 10.06
N PRO A 544 -2.99 45.68 9.95
CA PRO A 544 -2.03 45.72 11.08
C PRO A 544 -1.97 47.00 11.91
N LYS A 545 -2.65 48.08 11.52
CA LYS A 545 -2.64 49.39 12.21
C LYS A 545 -4.04 49.91 12.52
N SER A 546 -5.06 49.06 12.41
CA SER A 546 -6.47 49.42 12.61
C SER A 546 -6.89 49.56 14.08
N ILE A 547 -6.02 49.23 15.05
CA ILE A 547 -6.34 49.13 16.47
C ILE A 547 -5.38 49.97 17.35
N GLU A 548 -5.77 50.23 18.60
CA GLU A 548 -4.97 50.93 19.64
C GLU A 548 -4.09 52.12 19.15
N ASN A 549 -4.70 53.07 18.44
CA ASN A 549 -4.04 54.26 17.87
C ASN A 549 -2.93 53.97 16.83
N GLY A 550 -2.96 52.80 16.18
CA GLY A 550 -1.96 52.39 15.19
C GLY A 550 -0.81 51.56 15.75
N ARG A 551 -1.00 50.94 16.93
CA ARG A 551 -0.07 49.93 17.47
C ARG A 551 -0.06 48.69 16.57
N GLU A 552 1.14 48.22 16.23
CA GLU A 552 1.32 47.15 15.25
C GLU A 552 1.18 45.74 15.86
N PHE A 553 0.55 44.84 15.11
CA PHE A 553 0.32 43.46 15.51
C PHE A 553 0.53 42.49 14.33
N VAL A 554 0.75 41.22 14.65
CA VAL A 554 0.63 40.07 13.75
C VAL A 554 -0.80 39.55 13.85
N PHE A 555 -1.43 39.24 12.72
CA PHE A 555 -2.71 38.52 12.68
C PHE A 555 -2.47 37.03 12.90
N GLY A 556 -3.20 36.42 13.84
CA GLY A 556 -3.20 34.97 14.06
C GLY A 556 -4.30 34.31 13.24
N THR A 557 -5.56 34.53 13.64
CA THR A 557 -6.74 34.02 12.93
C THR A 557 -8.00 34.81 13.30
N ILE A 558 -9.10 34.57 12.58
CA ILE A 558 -10.44 35.06 12.90
C ILE A 558 -11.36 33.87 13.22
N ASP A 559 -12.24 34.01 14.20
CA ASP A 559 -13.20 32.97 14.58
C ASP A 559 -14.19 32.61 13.46
N LEU A 560 -14.77 31.41 13.54
CA LEU A 560 -15.73 30.90 12.56
C LEU A 560 -16.88 31.89 12.29
N TYR A 561 -17.30 32.65 13.30
CA TYR A 561 -18.41 33.61 13.21
C TYR A 561 -18.02 35.00 12.69
N GLY A 562 -16.73 35.26 12.42
CA GLY A 562 -16.25 36.54 11.91
C GLY A 562 -16.39 37.71 12.88
N ARG A 563 -16.41 37.46 14.19
CA ARG A 563 -16.58 38.46 15.25
C ARG A 563 -15.25 38.82 15.92
N TRP A 564 -14.37 37.85 16.12
CA TRP A 564 -13.20 37.94 16.99
C TRP A 564 -11.92 37.55 16.25
N ILE A 565 -10.95 38.46 16.26
CA ILE A 565 -9.61 38.24 15.70
C ILE A 565 -8.63 37.99 16.84
N LEU A 566 -7.88 36.89 16.76
CA LEU A 566 -6.64 36.69 17.51
C LEU A 566 -5.52 37.46 16.81
N GLY A 567 -4.80 38.27 17.57
CA GLY A 567 -3.55 38.87 17.13
C GLY A 567 -2.47 38.81 18.22
N GLU A 568 -1.23 39.09 17.85
CA GLU A 568 -0.09 39.18 18.75
C GLU A 568 0.61 40.54 18.57
N TRP A 569 0.91 41.24 19.65
CA TRP A 569 1.50 42.59 19.56
C TRP A 569 2.98 42.54 19.14
N LYS A 570 3.35 43.22 18.05
CA LYS A 570 4.74 43.22 17.52
C LYS A 570 5.79 43.82 18.48
N ASP A 571 5.37 44.53 19.52
CA ASP A 571 6.24 45.18 20.52
C ASP A 571 6.38 44.42 21.85
N THR A 572 5.50 43.46 22.17
CA THR A 572 5.55 42.69 23.43
C THR A 572 5.46 41.18 23.27
N GLY A 573 4.91 40.66 22.17
CA GLY A 573 4.58 39.23 22.02
C GLY A 573 3.36 38.78 22.84
N ASP A 574 2.61 39.71 23.46
CA ASP A 574 1.36 39.37 24.13
C ASP A 574 0.27 39.12 23.07
N SER A 575 -0.43 37.99 23.18
CA SER A 575 -1.65 37.75 22.40
C SER A 575 -2.81 38.61 22.89
N PHE A 576 -3.77 38.90 22.00
CA PHE A 576 -5.01 39.59 22.34
C PHE A 576 -6.16 39.16 21.43
N ILE A 577 -7.39 39.42 21.88
CA ILE A 577 -8.58 39.26 21.03
C ILE A 577 -9.23 40.62 20.80
N TYR A 578 -9.51 40.92 19.53
CA TYR A 578 -10.22 42.12 19.09
C TYR A 578 -11.63 41.78 18.61
N ASP A 579 -12.64 42.45 19.17
CA ASP A 579 -14.04 42.32 18.76
C ASP A 579 -14.37 43.32 17.65
N LEU A 580 -14.55 42.82 16.43
CA LEU A 580 -14.88 43.60 15.23
C LEU A 580 -16.20 44.39 15.35
N THR A 581 -17.14 43.86 16.13
CA THR A 581 -18.46 44.48 16.35
C THR A 581 -18.39 45.61 17.38
N GLN A 582 -17.65 45.41 18.47
CA GLN A 582 -17.45 46.41 19.53
C GLN A 582 -16.30 47.39 19.24
N LYS A 583 -15.44 47.08 18.26
CA LYS A 583 -14.23 47.81 17.86
C LYS A 583 -13.28 48.11 19.02
N LYS A 584 -12.95 47.06 19.78
CA LYS A 584 -12.06 47.11 20.96
C LYS A 584 -11.36 45.77 21.19
N VAL A 585 -10.22 45.80 21.86
CA VAL A 585 -9.65 44.62 22.52
C VAL A 585 -10.55 44.20 23.68
N VAL A 586 -10.77 42.90 23.87
CA VAL A 586 -11.65 42.34 24.93
C VAL A 586 -10.92 41.56 26.02
N THR A 587 -9.65 41.17 25.80
CA THR A 587 -8.81 40.44 26.75
C THR A 587 -7.91 41.37 27.57
N ALA A 588 -7.29 40.86 28.63
CA ALA A 588 -6.37 41.64 29.47
C ALA A 588 -4.94 41.62 28.90
N PRO A 589 -4.11 42.65 29.16
CA PRO A 589 -2.70 42.64 28.77
C PRO A 589 -1.91 41.55 29.50
N GLY A 590 -1.23 40.69 28.74
CA GLY A 590 -0.48 39.53 29.26
C GLY A 590 -1.30 38.25 29.43
N ASP A 591 -2.54 38.20 28.92
CA ASP A 591 -3.25 36.94 28.68
C ASP A 591 -2.59 36.22 27.47
N LYS A 592 -2.33 34.92 27.60
CA LYS A 592 -1.99 34.04 26.47
C LYS A 592 -3.26 33.41 25.93
N ILE A 593 -3.48 33.45 24.62
CA ILE A 593 -4.75 33.07 24.00
C ILE A 593 -4.50 32.18 22.78
N SER A 594 -5.31 31.14 22.61
CA SER A 594 -5.36 30.30 21.41
C SER A 594 -6.80 30.09 20.95
N ILE A 595 -7.05 30.12 19.64
CA ILE A 595 -8.36 29.79 19.07
C ILE A 595 -8.32 28.40 18.46
N TYR A 596 -9.25 27.54 18.87
CA TYR A 596 -9.53 26.25 18.26
C TYR A 596 -10.81 26.38 17.42
N ILE A 597 -10.65 26.34 16.10
CA ILE A 597 -11.75 26.44 15.13
C ILE A 597 -12.12 25.04 14.66
N THR A 598 -13.42 24.74 14.61
CA THR A 598 -13.97 23.54 13.96
C THR A 598 -15.00 23.96 12.91
N ASP A 599 -15.51 23.01 12.11
CA ASP A 599 -16.56 23.27 11.11
C ASP A 599 -17.87 23.85 11.69
N LYS A 600 -18.05 23.77 13.02
CA LYS A 600 -19.31 24.02 13.72
C LYS A 600 -19.23 25.17 14.72
N ASP A 601 -18.08 25.31 15.40
CA ASP A 601 -17.87 26.20 16.54
C ASP A 601 -16.46 26.83 16.53
N SER A 602 -16.24 27.78 17.43
CA SER A 602 -14.91 28.30 17.76
C SER A 602 -14.76 28.48 19.25
N HIS A 603 -13.63 28.02 19.77
CA HIS A 603 -13.32 27.98 21.20
C HIS A 603 -12.03 28.74 21.48
N TYR A 604 -12.01 29.44 22.61
CA TYR A 604 -10.91 30.33 22.99
C TYR A 604 -10.33 29.81 24.29
N VAL A 605 -9.10 29.31 24.24
CA VAL A 605 -8.33 28.92 25.43
C VAL A 605 -7.56 30.14 25.89
N VAL A 606 -7.76 30.56 27.14
CA VAL A 606 -7.07 31.69 27.76
C VAL A 606 -6.26 31.18 28.95
N GLU A 607 -4.93 31.28 28.88
CA GLU A 607 -4.01 31.07 30.00
C GLU A 607 -3.67 32.44 30.62
N ASN A 608 -3.95 32.60 31.91
CA ASN A 608 -3.62 33.80 32.67
C ASN A 608 -3.23 33.47 34.12
N ARG A 609 -3.22 34.47 35.02
CA ARG A 609 -2.79 34.30 36.43
C ARG A 609 -3.75 33.52 37.32
N GLU A 610 -4.98 33.31 36.89
CA GLU A 610 -6.01 32.57 37.63
C GLU A 610 -6.09 31.09 37.19
N GLY A 611 -5.59 30.76 35.99
CA GLY A 611 -5.50 29.42 35.45
C GLY A 611 -5.57 29.40 33.91
N ILE A 612 -5.93 28.25 33.35
CA ILE A 612 -6.39 28.11 31.96
C ILE A 612 -7.92 28.06 31.96
N THR A 613 -8.57 28.60 30.93
CA THR A 613 -10.03 28.47 30.76
C THR A 613 -10.43 28.44 29.29
N VAL A 614 -11.23 27.44 28.91
CA VAL A 614 -11.95 27.38 27.63
C VAL A 614 -13.19 28.27 27.67
N TYR A 615 -13.39 29.05 26.62
CA TYR A 615 -14.60 29.82 26.35
C TYR A 615 -15.21 29.38 25.02
N GLN A 616 -16.53 29.22 24.95
CA GLN A 616 -17.29 29.22 23.67
C GLN A 616 -17.67 30.67 23.27
N SER A 617 -17.55 31.60 24.22
CA SER A 617 -17.66 33.05 24.00
C SER A 617 -16.97 33.77 25.15
N PHE A 618 -16.27 34.89 24.95
CA PHE A 618 -15.60 35.61 26.06
C PHE A 618 -16.54 36.07 27.18
N ASP A 619 -17.85 36.13 26.90
CA ASP A 619 -18.91 36.44 27.88
C ASP A 619 -19.38 35.19 28.69
N LYS A 620 -18.91 33.97 28.36
CA LYS A 620 -19.27 32.68 28.99
C LYS A 620 -18.12 31.65 28.94
N PRO A 621 -17.47 31.31 30.07
CA PRO A 621 -16.59 30.15 30.13
C PRO A 621 -17.39 28.86 29.91
N VAL A 622 -16.74 27.83 29.35
CA VAL A 622 -17.27 26.47 29.30
C VAL A 622 -16.84 25.78 30.59
N LEU A 623 -17.80 25.21 31.33
CA LEU A 623 -17.57 24.58 32.64
C LEU A 623 -18.02 23.12 32.62
N ALA A 624 -17.36 22.30 33.43
CA ALA A 624 -17.79 20.94 33.77
C ALA A 624 -19.06 20.97 34.66
N ASP A 625 -19.76 19.84 34.76
CA ASP A 625 -21.04 19.80 35.51
C ASP A 625 -20.87 20.00 37.03
N ASP A 626 -19.66 19.84 37.55
CA ASP A 626 -19.29 20.14 38.94
C ASP A 626 -18.79 21.58 39.17
N GLY A 627 -18.58 22.34 38.09
CA GLY A 627 -18.11 23.73 38.11
C GLY A 627 -16.62 23.94 37.84
N HIS A 628 -15.82 22.90 37.56
CA HIS A 628 -14.45 23.10 37.07
C HIS A 628 -14.44 23.85 35.72
N HIS A 629 -13.39 24.64 35.50
CA HIS A 629 -13.10 25.24 34.21
C HIS A 629 -12.40 24.20 33.32
N TYR A 630 -12.82 24.06 32.06
CA TYR A 630 -12.02 23.29 31.12
C TYR A 630 -10.74 24.03 30.76
N GLU A 631 -9.67 23.28 30.54
CA GLU A 631 -8.34 23.78 30.20
C GLU A 631 -8.02 23.50 28.71
N TYR A 632 -8.62 22.44 28.15
CA TYR A 632 -8.34 21.94 26.80
C TYR A 632 -9.61 21.73 25.98
N VAL A 633 -9.48 21.83 24.65
CA VAL A 633 -10.52 21.53 23.65
C VAL A 633 -10.04 20.32 22.84
N LEU A 634 -10.82 19.24 22.79
CA LEU A 634 -10.47 18.04 22.01
C LEU A 634 -11.14 18.03 20.63
N GLY A 635 -12.25 18.74 20.45
CA GLY A 635 -13.02 18.78 19.19
C GLY A 635 -14.42 18.18 19.34
N ASP A 636 -15.30 18.40 18.35
CA ASP A 636 -16.72 17.99 18.33
C ASP A 636 -17.55 18.26 19.60
N GLY A 637 -17.14 19.26 20.39
CA GLY A 637 -17.78 19.59 21.66
C GLY A 637 -17.32 18.73 22.86
N TYR A 638 -16.18 18.05 22.74
CA TYR A 638 -15.42 17.50 23.86
C TYR A 638 -14.35 18.48 24.37
N TYR A 639 -14.27 18.56 25.70
CA TYR A 639 -13.38 19.42 26.46
C TYR A 639 -12.73 18.61 27.58
N ALA A 640 -11.62 19.10 28.12
CA ALA A 640 -10.93 18.42 29.21
C ALA A 640 -10.29 19.36 30.24
N TYR A 641 -10.05 18.84 31.45
CA TYR A 641 -9.26 19.49 32.50
C TYR A 641 -8.46 18.45 33.31
N ALA A 642 -7.32 18.87 33.87
CA ALA A 642 -6.47 18.02 34.70
C ALA A 642 -6.99 17.96 36.14
N LEU A 643 -7.11 16.74 36.70
CA LEU A 643 -7.54 16.49 38.07
C LEU A 643 -6.57 15.52 38.77
N GLY A 644 -5.42 16.06 39.20
CA GLY A 644 -4.36 15.27 39.82
C GLY A 644 -3.62 14.42 38.79
N SER A 645 -3.75 13.09 38.87
CA SER A 645 -3.16 12.14 37.92
C SER A 645 -4.15 11.67 36.85
N LYS A 646 -5.16 12.49 36.55
CA LYS A 646 -6.23 12.21 35.59
C LYS A 646 -6.48 13.40 34.67
N LEU A 647 -6.95 13.10 33.47
CA LEU A 647 -7.61 14.03 32.57
C LEU A 647 -9.12 13.72 32.61
N VAL A 648 -9.92 14.66 33.10
CA VAL A 648 -11.39 14.53 33.02
C VAL A 648 -11.83 15.05 31.66
N VAL A 649 -12.54 14.23 30.89
CA VAL A 649 -13.05 14.56 29.56
C VAL A 649 -14.57 14.55 29.56
N GLU A 650 -15.20 15.62 29.09
CA GLU A 650 -16.66 15.78 29.02
C GLU A 650 -17.08 16.36 27.67
N GLY A 651 -18.19 15.87 27.10
CA GLY A 651 -18.69 16.35 25.81
C GLY A 651 -19.69 15.44 25.12
N GLY A 652 -19.90 15.62 23.82
CA GLY A 652 -20.80 14.81 23.00
C GLY A 652 -22.30 15.10 23.20
N SER A 653 -23.16 14.36 22.49
CA SER A 653 -24.62 14.51 22.52
C SER A 653 -25.33 13.14 22.44
N PRO A 654 -25.96 12.65 23.52
CA PRO A 654 -26.04 13.24 24.86
C PRO A 654 -24.65 13.38 25.51
N LYS A 655 -24.53 14.30 26.47
CA LYS A 655 -23.27 14.57 27.16
C LYS A 655 -22.76 13.32 27.90
N GLN A 656 -21.47 13.06 27.75
CA GLN A 656 -20.68 11.99 28.35
C GLN A 656 -19.60 12.59 29.27
N HIS A 657 -19.03 11.76 30.14
CA HIS A 657 -17.99 12.10 31.12
C HIS A 657 -17.07 10.89 31.30
N TYR A 658 -15.74 11.12 31.33
CA TYR A 658 -14.70 10.10 31.43
C TYR A 658 -13.55 10.57 32.33
N GLU A 659 -13.14 9.76 33.31
CA GLU A 659 -11.99 10.04 34.19
C GLU A 659 -10.72 9.31 33.71
N ILE A 660 -10.10 9.79 32.63
CA ILE A 660 -8.96 9.15 31.94
C ILE A 660 -7.68 9.19 32.79
N PRO A 661 -6.98 8.06 33.01
CA PRO A 661 -5.72 8.01 33.76
C PRO A 661 -4.55 8.54 32.92
N MET A 662 -4.27 9.84 33.04
CA MET A 662 -3.20 10.51 32.31
C MET A 662 -2.55 11.62 33.14
N GLU A 663 -1.24 11.51 33.33
CA GLU A 663 -0.38 12.56 33.90
C GLU A 663 0.28 13.35 32.77
N ASN A 664 0.63 14.62 33.04
CA ASN A 664 1.39 15.49 32.12
C ASN A 664 0.79 15.60 30.69
N PHE A 665 -0.53 15.67 30.57
CA PHE A 665 -1.22 15.88 29.30
C PHE A 665 -0.84 17.22 28.65
N SER A 666 -0.41 17.15 27.39
CA SER A 666 0.04 18.30 26.60
C SER A 666 -1.05 18.79 25.64
N TYR A 667 -1.54 17.90 24.76
CA TYR A 667 -2.61 18.18 23.81
C TYR A 667 -3.23 16.88 23.29
N GLY A 668 -4.38 16.97 22.62
CA GLY A 668 -5.08 15.81 22.09
C GLY A 668 -6.37 16.16 21.37
N TYR A 669 -6.98 15.16 20.75
CA TYR A 669 -8.11 15.32 19.84
C TYR A 669 -9.18 14.24 20.06
N HIS A 670 -10.45 14.59 19.86
CA HIS A 670 -11.51 13.62 19.62
C HIS A 670 -11.30 12.98 18.25
N LEU A 671 -11.43 11.66 18.19
CA LEU A 671 -11.24 10.86 16.98
C LEU A 671 -12.59 10.53 16.34
N CYS A 672 -13.39 9.73 17.04
CA CYS A 672 -14.80 9.46 16.68
C CYS A 672 -15.54 8.90 17.90
N ALA A 673 -16.87 9.01 17.92
CA ALA A 673 -17.74 8.47 18.97
C ALA A 673 -17.33 8.84 20.41
N ASP A 674 -16.64 7.93 21.11
CA ASP A 674 -16.09 8.04 22.47
C ASP A 674 -14.56 7.82 22.51
N ALA A 675 -13.87 7.96 21.36
CA ALA A 675 -12.44 7.72 21.21
C ALA A 675 -11.61 9.02 21.13
N PHE A 676 -10.41 8.99 21.71
CA PHE A 676 -9.54 10.16 21.88
C PHE A 676 -8.07 9.82 21.60
N TYR A 677 -7.39 10.70 20.87
CA TYR A 677 -5.94 10.70 20.66
C TYR A 677 -5.32 11.68 21.65
N LEU A 678 -4.59 11.21 22.66
CA LEU A 678 -4.09 12.04 23.75
C LEU A 678 -2.56 11.96 23.84
N ILE A 679 -1.88 13.08 24.08
CA ILE A 679 -0.43 13.18 24.01
C ILE A 679 0.10 13.73 25.34
N GLY A 680 1.02 12.98 25.97
CA GLY A 680 1.71 13.37 27.19
C GLY A 680 2.92 14.24 26.93
N GLN A 681 3.96 14.09 27.75
CA GLN A 681 5.30 14.64 27.46
C GLN A 681 6.16 13.65 26.68
N ASP A 682 6.08 12.35 27.02
CA ASP A 682 6.97 11.30 26.51
C ASP A 682 6.23 10.18 25.74
N ASN A 683 4.89 10.24 25.64
CA ASN A 683 4.07 9.20 25.03
C ASN A 683 2.77 9.70 24.35
N VAL A 684 2.25 8.85 23.47
CA VAL A 684 0.93 8.93 22.83
C VAL A 684 0.04 7.85 23.41
N LYS A 685 -1.22 8.20 23.70
CA LYS A 685 -2.26 7.26 24.15
C LYS A 685 -3.51 7.35 23.30
N ILE A 686 -4.03 6.19 22.88
CA ILE A 686 -5.35 6.09 22.29
C ILE A 686 -6.31 5.56 23.36
N PHE A 687 -7.39 6.30 23.62
CA PHE A 687 -8.44 5.90 24.54
C PHE A 687 -9.76 5.68 23.82
N LYS A 688 -10.60 4.79 24.37
CA LYS A 688 -12.02 4.68 24.07
C LYS A 688 -12.81 4.63 25.38
N GLY A 689 -13.55 5.70 25.65
CA GLY A 689 -13.98 6.06 27.00
C GLY A 689 -12.78 6.10 27.95
N GLU A 690 -12.88 5.38 29.08
CA GLU A 690 -11.79 5.26 30.06
C GLU A 690 -10.80 4.11 29.74
N THR A 691 -11.03 3.35 28.67
CA THR A 691 -10.18 2.20 28.30
C THR A 691 -9.01 2.68 27.43
N CYS A 692 -7.78 2.50 27.92
CA CYS A 692 -6.58 2.71 27.11
C CYS A 692 -6.44 1.55 26.12
N LEU A 693 -6.30 1.86 24.83
CA LEU A 693 -6.14 0.90 23.74
C LEU A 693 -4.68 0.80 23.28
N ILE A 694 -3.98 1.95 23.28
CA ILE A 694 -2.56 2.08 22.94
C ILE A 694 -1.91 3.03 23.95
N ASP A 695 -0.71 2.71 24.41
CA ASP A 695 0.16 3.54 25.25
C ASP A 695 1.62 3.28 24.82
N ASN A 696 2.19 4.16 24.01
CA ASN A 696 3.51 3.96 23.39
C ASN A 696 4.23 5.32 23.24
N GLU A 697 5.56 5.33 23.10
CA GLU A 697 6.33 6.57 22.86
C GLU A 697 5.84 7.30 21.60
N ARG A 698 5.43 6.54 20.57
CA ARG A 698 4.86 7.06 19.33
C ARG A 698 3.74 6.16 18.82
N CYS A 699 2.80 6.76 18.10
CA CYS A 699 1.82 6.08 17.27
C CYS A 699 1.55 6.96 16.05
N ASN A 700 1.69 6.43 14.85
CA ASN A 700 1.19 7.07 13.65
C ASN A 700 -0.31 6.79 13.55
N TRP A 701 -1.06 7.67 12.87
CA TRP A 701 -2.45 7.42 12.55
C TRP A 701 -2.88 8.12 11.27
N TRP A 702 -3.84 7.53 10.55
CA TRP A 702 -4.45 8.12 9.37
C TRP A 702 -5.86 7.58 9.16
N GLN A 703 -6.64 8.29 8.35
CA GLN A 703 -7.97 7.85 7.93
C GLN A 703 -7.89 7.14 6.57
N SER A 704 -8.56 6.00 6.48
CA SER A 704 -8.68 5.15 5.29
C SER A 704 -10.16 4.90 5.02
N GLY A 705 -10.80 5.85 4.32
CA GLY A 705 -12.25 5.85 4.12
C GLY A 705 -13.02 5.99 5.45
N ASN A 706 -13.82 4.98 5.79
CA ASN A 706 -14.60 4.94 7.04
C ASN A 706 -13.82 4.36 8.24
N TYR A 707 -12.49 4.28 8.15
CA TYR A 707 -11.65 3.65 9.16
C TYR A 707 -10.52 4.58 9.60
N MET A 708 -10.24 4.62 10.90
CA MET A 708 -8.99 5.16 11.42
C MET A 708 -8.06 3.98 11.71
N ILE A 709 -6.81 4.12 11.27
CA ILE A 709 -5.76 3.15 11.53
C ILE A 709 -4.77 3.82 12.47
N PHE A 710 -4.37 3.09 13.51
CA PHE A 710 -3.35 3.51 14.49
C PHE A 710 -2.24 2.46 14.44
N ASP A 711 -1.05 2.88 14.03
CA ASP A 711 0.11 2.01 13.80
C ASP A 711 1.27 2.48 14.68
N ASN A 712 1.77 1.62 15.57
CA ASN A 712 2.94 1.93 16.40
C ASN A 712 4.26 1.34 15.84
N GLY A 713 4.20 0.72 14.65
CA GLY A 713 5.31 0.03 14.01
C GLY A 713 5.14 -1.49 14.07
N ALA A 714 6.18 -2.20 14.48
CA ALA A 714 6.21 -3.66 14.44
C ALA A 714 5.39 -4.35 15.55
N GLU A 715 4.88 -3.63 16.54
CA GLU A 715 4.23 -4.23 17.73
C GLU A 715 2.71 -4.39 17.57
N GLN A 716 2.02 -3.37 17.06
CA GLN A 716 0.55 -3.34 16.98
C GLN A 716 0.04 -2.35 15.92
N THR A 717 -0.89 -2.80 15.06
CA THR A 717 -1.78 -1.92 14.28
C THR A 717 -3.23 -2.16 14.67
N LEU A 718 -3.91 -1.10 15.12
CA LEU A 718 -5.31 -1.09 15.54
C LEU A 718 -6.19 -0.40 14.49
N ILE A 719 -7.30 -1.03 14.10
CA ILE A 719 -8.25 -0.45 13.13
C ILE A 719 -9.61 -0.20 13.78
N MET A 720 -10.06 1.06 13.75
CA MET A 720 -11.32 1.53 14.33
C MET A 720 -12.27 2.05 13.24
N ASP A 721 -13.55 1.72 13.32
CA ASP A 721 -14.59 2.27 12.42
C ASP A 721 -14.94 3.69 12.84
N SER A 722 -14.69 4.69 11.99
CA SER A 722 -14.91 6.10 12.33
C SER A 722 -16.39 6.49 12.44
N ARG A 723 -17.31 5.58 12.07
CA ARG A 723 -18.76 5.81 12.11
C ARG A 723 -19.38 5.50 13.47
N ASP A 724 -18.78 4.61 14.26
CA ASP A 724 -19.31 4.19 15.57
C ASP A 724 -18.25 3.92 16.66
N GLY A 725 -16.96 4.07 16.34
CA GLY A 725 -15.84 3.81 17.26
C GLY A 725 -15.57 2.33 17.54
N SER A 726 -16.23 1.39 16.84
CA SER A 726 -15.97 -0.03 17.04
C SER A 726 -14.55 -0.40 16.62
N ILE A 727 -13.84 -1.14 17.47
CA ILE A 727 -12.59 -1.80 17.10
C ILE A 727 -12.96 -2.92 16.13
N ARG A 728 -12.34 -2.92 14.96
CA ARG A 728 -12.67 -3.84 13.85
C ARG A 728 -11.66 -4.96 13.74
N CYS A 729 -10.38 -4.65 13.92
CA CYS A 729 -9.27 -5.58 13.90
C CYS A 729 -8.11 -4.99 14.72
N GLU A 730 -7.28 -5.87 15.26
CA GLU A 730 -6.03 -5.57 15.95
C GLU A 730 -5.01 -6.58 15.41
N LEU A 731 -3.91 -6.07 14.84
CA LEU A 731 -2.85 -6.86 14.21
C LEU A 731 -1.60 -6.74 15.07
N THR A 732 -1.01 -7.86 15.46
CA THR A 732 0.19 -7.95 16.32
C THR A 732 1.24 -8.92 15.75
N ASP A 733 1.14 -9.21 14.45
CA ASP A 733 1.96 -10.16 13.69
C ASP A 733 2.90 -9.46 12.70
N GLY A 734 3.29 -8.22 13.01
CA GLY A 734 4.11 -7.36 12.15
C GLY A 734 3.40 -6.78 10.92
N SER A 735 2.11 -7.09 10.71
CA SER A 735 1.34 -6.58 9.57
C SER A 735 1.14 -5.06 9.65
N ARG A 736 1.56 -4.31 8.62
CA ARG A 736 1.12 -2.92 8.44
C ARG A 736 -0.09 -2.87 7.53
N VAL A 737 -1.01 -1.93 7.73
CA VAL A 737 -2.18 -1.74 6.85
C VAL A 737 -1.84 -0.74 5.75
N VAL A 738 -2.13 -1.08 4.49
CA VAL A 738 -2.00 -0.15 3.35
C VAL A 738 -3.32 0.61 3.13
N ARG A 739 -4.46 -0.10 3.10
CA ARG A 739 -5.80 0.50 2.92
C ARG A 739 -6.90 -0.37 3.51
N ALA A 740 -7.90 0.24 4.14
CA ALA A 740 -9.05 -0.44 4.73
C ALA A 740 -10.33 -0.24 3.90
N TYR A 741 -11.17 -1.29 3.80
CA TYR A 741 -12.43 -1.31 3.05
C TYR A 741 -13.51 -2.02 3.87
N ASP A 742 -14.80 -1.71 3.67
CA ASP A 742 -15.92 -2.26 4.48
C ASP A 742 -15.96 -3.81 4.57
N LYS A 743 -15.34 -4.51 3.61
CA LYS A 743 -15.28 -5.98 3.52
C LYS A 743 -13.94 -6.58 4.00
N PHE A 744 -12.82 -5.87 3.84
CA PHE A 744 -11.46 -6.42 3.88
C PHE A 744 -10.39 -5.35 4.15
N LEU A 745 -9.19 -5.79 4.50
CA LEU A 745 -7.99 -4.97 4.65
C LEU A 745 -7.00 -5.33 3.53
N VAL A 746 -6.21 -4.35 3.08
CA VAL A 746 -4.94 -4.63 2.39
C VAL A 746 -3.82 -4.37 3.37
N THR A 747 -2.96 -5.36 3.58
CA THR A 747 -1.86 -5.34 4.54
C THR A 747 -0.54 -5.75 3.89
N THR A 748 0.58 -5.21 4.36
CA THR A 748 1.91 -5.75 4.07
C THR A 748 2.24 -6.84 5.09
N ARG A 749 2.92 -7.92 4.66
CA ARG A 749 3.51 -8.95 5.53
C ARG A 749 4.84 -9.39 4.93
N GLY A 750 5.93 -8.79 5.39
CA GLY A 750 7.23 -8.85 4.72
C GLY A 750 7.12 -8.49 3.24
N SER A 751 7.74 -9.29 2.37
CA SER A 751 7.73 -9.10 0.91
C SER A 751 6.38 -9.39 0.22
N TYR A 752 5.26 -9.47 0.93
CA TYR A 752 3.94 -9.72 0.35
C TYR A 752 2.95 -8.58 0.62
N LEU A 753 2.18 -8.26 -0.42
CA LEU A 753 0.97 -7.45 -0.33
C LEU A 753 -0.24 -8.40 -0.28
N CYS A 754 -1.08 -8.26 0.75
CA CYS A 754 -2.08 -9.25 1.11
C CYS A 754 -3.46 -8.64 1.28
N VAL A 755 -4.48 -9.29 0.73
CA VAL A 755 -5.88 -9.04 1.08
C VAL A 755 -6.24 -9.96 2.24
N THR A 756 -6.59 -9.36 3.38
CA THR A 756 -6.98 -10.05 4.61
C THR A 756 -8.39 -9.66 5.03
N ASP A 757 -9.07 -10.52 5.80
CA ASP A 757 -10.25 -10.11 6.54
C ASP A 757 -9.87 -9.40 7.85
N TYR A 758 -10.87 -8.84 8.54
CA TYR A 758 -10.71 -8.21 9.85
C TYR A 758 -10.41 -9.21 10.99
N GLN A 759 -10.06 -10.47 10.68
CA GLN A 759 -9.50 -11.46 11.60
C GLN A 759 -8.03 -11.81 11.24
N GLY A 760 -7.41 -11.06 10.32
CA GLY A 760 -6.03 -11.26 9.87
C GLY A 760 -5.84 -12.46 8.94
N ARG A 761 -6.92 -13.10 8.47
CA ARG A 761 -6.88 -14.28 7.60
C ARG A 761 -6.81 -13.85 6.14
N TYR A 762 -5.91 -14.44 5.37
CA TYR A 762 -5.78 -14.14 3.94
C TYR A 762 -7.01 -14.54 3.13
N ALA A 763 -7.24 -13.83 2.03
CA ALA A 763 -7.99 -14.30 0.86
C ALA A 763 -7.10 -14.35 -0.39
N LEU A 764 -6.21 -13.36 -0.56
CA LEU A 764 -5.25 -13.24 -1.66
C LEU A 764 -3.90 -12.74 -1.11
N LYS A 765 -2.79 -13.14 -1.73
CA LYS A 765 -1.46 -12.56 -1.50
C LYS A 765 -0.68 -12.51 -2.81
N GLN A 766 0.02 -11.40 -3.03
CA GLN A 766 0.88 -11.15 -4.18
C GLN A 766 2.29 -10.78 -3.67
N LEU A 767 3.34 -11.29 -4.33
CA LEU A 767 4.73 -10.96 -3.96
C LEU A 767 5.08 -9.55 -4.46
N SER A 768 5.19 -8.60 -3.53
CA SER A 768 5.51 -7.19 -3.78
C SER A 768 7.03 -6.95 -3.72
N GLY A 769 7.59 -6.33 -4.74
CA GLY A 769 9.03 -6.16 -4.90
C GLY A 769 9.61 -4.95 -4.16
N TYR A 770 9.86 -5.08 -2.85
CA TYR A 770 10.52 -4.04 -2.02
C TYR A 770 9.63 -2.80 -1.82
N MET A 771 8.59 -2.94 -1.00
CA MET A 771 7.89 -1.78 -0.43
C MET A 771 8.83 -1.06 0.55
N THR A 772 8.94 0.26 0.44
CA THR A 772 9.73 1.07 1.36
C THR A 772 9.09 1.12 2.75
N SER A 773 9.90 1.37 3.77
CA SER A 773 9.51 1.35 5.18
C SER A 773 8.80 2.61 5.68
N ASP A 774 8.58 3.58 4.78
CA ASP A 774 8.39 5.01 5.05
C ASP A 774 6.92 5.43 5.17
#